data_AF-A0A0K3CBL3-F1
#
_entry.id   AF-A0A0K3CBL3-F1
#
_cell.length_a   1.000
_cell.length_b   1.000
_cell.length_c   1.000
_cell.angle_alpha   90.00
_cell.angle_beta   90.00
_cell.angle_gamma   90.00
#
_symmetry.space_group_name_H-M   'P 1'
#
loop_
_entity.id
_entity.type
_entity.pdbx_description
1 polymer ?
#
loop_
_entity_poly.entity_id
_entity_poly.type
_entity_poly.pdbx_seq_one_letter_code
_entity_poly.pdbx_strand_id
1 'polypeptide(L)'
;MTLCDVIRVTDLVLRTPALAPDHWQRPHKDQPLVCSLEIHTHVDDEADTDNLLADSLNYGTVTKHVERHVRELAVSSSAGEGELSGIPLEVVAEQLAKVVIFRAKAPNVRIELRRPRALLTADSVGVVLSRSRSEYSLPSADSPSDSLDAYTLLPTATSPANDTLFVRQLRRHVIIGLNPCERHDEQEVIVDLEFAAPDDGMIASNGARMGWLGWRGAVKRAEEHFTATKPLTIESIVVSLSSLLLTPHASPSPIPTAPSSSSSTSPQLDWNIPRTTVRVSKPAALMFAKHPSVQVTRSRADFPTLFAPPSTRAYSTTPSASGLQTLHTAYIGLGTNLGQRVKNLNDAVSTLDRLGAETGVTKVVETSWMYESDAMYHEEQERFLNAVVKIETTLHPLRLLTLLKRIESTLGRDFSTFRNGPRVIDLDLLLYEDVMLDTRETGERDEEGRWLKVPHQGIVEREFVLRPLVDLAPSLVHPALKKTPTELLSSLTSSPSFASTVHRVFPLAASLVHPYFRQTSSFLPFASDTRTLIMSILNLTPDSFSDGDEARSSDVQVALSEARKHLEEGADVVDVGGMSTRPGATDIGSEEEIRRVVPFVKALRAGEDSKRAVISIDTFRPDVARAALDAGADIINDVYGGREPGMLEVMAEKACPVVLMHSRGDPSTMTRLTTYDNGLVEGVRREMEEMVEKALAAGVRRWNIILDPGFGFAKSSDQNFALLRRLPELFASSSTLREYPVLLGLSRKRFLAPEKKDAKERRMETAAAVVACVASGWCEVVRVHETKDAREIVQAFNVVQQYCRSRIIPSSSLNVLVVILQAFASFALTLATRTSHRSPDPPMSLLLPTEHLAEFATDADTASHAADDLAQLASLFSLSRTPITATADPSSRRPPPKPPTPLDTTYSTMPASSLVKSVALAGAGTLGSDSNRHSSFPSGAIVKAVDYASPSSLVDALEAVDVVIATLADPDAQIALVKAAKEAGVKLFVPGEFGNPTTNIKQSEVHPIMYGKKQIQDLLKSLGLPALLVFNGPFPDTTFNAFLGFDTATGRIRLVGKGDTPISWTTRLDVARFLAYHLTTLTSFPSASEPAILRIEGDRKTYNQVVDIYRRLHPEQDVQVEYVPVEEAEKIAKDVQGDFIKSFIEFLLLSWERGATVDDGHELDNARWPECNPKSVEELLKEQA
;
A
#
# COMPACT_ATOMS: atom_id res chain seq x y z
N MET A 1 55.86 28.91 -2.97
CA MET A 1 54.88 29.32 -1.95
C MET A 1 53.55 29.45 -2.64
N THR A 2 52.49 28.84 -2.11
CA THR A 2 51.13 28.96 -2.67
C THR A 2 50.65 30.39 -2.47
N LEU A 3 50.24 31.06 -3.55
CA LEU A 3 49.66 32.40 -3.51
C LEU A 3 48.32 32.30 -2.77
N CYS A 4 48.28 32.74 -1.51
CA CYS A 4 47.13 32.56 -0.61
C CYS A 4 46.16 33.74 -0.61
N ASP A 5 46.61 34.95 -0.98
CA ASP A 5 45.79 36.16 -0.91
C ASP A 5 45.06 36.41 -2.22
N VAL A 6 43.85 36.98 -2.15
CA VAL A 6 42.99 37.19 -3.33
C VAL A 6 42.52 38.64 -3.41
N ILE A 7 42.88 39.33 -4.48
CA ILE A 7 42.25 40.59 -4.86
C ILE A 7 41.01 40.24 -5.69
N ARG A 8 39.83 40.57 -5.17
CA ARG A 8 38.54 40.31 -5.84
C ARG A 8 37.91 41.61 -6.34
N VAL A 9 37.62 41.67 -7.64
CA VAL A 9 36.76 42.68 -8.27
C VAL A 9 35.48 41.97 -8.68
N THR A 10 34.34 42.34 -8.11
CA THR A 10 33.05 41.69 -8.40
C THR A 10 32.17 42.62 -9.21
N ASP A 11 31.61 42.11 -10.30
CA ASP A 11 30.59 42.77 -11.12
C ASP A 11 31.02 44.14 -11.69
N LEU A 12 32.26 44.23 -12.17
CA LEU A 12 32.75 45.41 -12.91
C LEU A 12 31.95 45.57 -14.21
N VAL A 13 31.13 46.62 -14.28
CA VAL A 13 30.30 46.94 -15.44
C VAL A 13 31.15 47.68 -16.48
N LEU A 14 31.54 46.96 -17.53
CA LEU A 14 32.31 47.48 -18.64
C LEU A 14 31.35 48.15 -19.63
N ARG A 15 31.39 49.48 -19.69
CA ARG A 15 30.64 50.26 -20.67
C ARG A 15 31.29 50.13 -22.04
N THR A 16 30.50 49.75 -23.03
CA THR A 16 30.95 49.48 -24.40
C THR A 16 30.29 50.46 -25.38
N PRO A 17 30.67 51.75 -25.37
CA PRO A 17 29.96 52.82 -26.07
C PRO A 17 29.98 52.72 -27.62
N ALA A 18 30.62 51.69 -28.20
CA ALA A 18 30.64 51.42 -29.65
C ALA A 18 30.28 49.98 -30.02
N LEU A 19 29.75 49.17 -29.09
CA LEU A 19 29.08 47.92 -29.44
C LEU A 19 27.66 48.26 -29.91
N ALA A 20 27.36 48.02 -31.19
CA ALA A 20 26.07 48.25 -31.84
C ALA A 20 24.90 47.53 -31.11
N PRO A 21 23.62 47.71 -31.54
CA PRO A 21 22.45 47.52 -30.69
C PRO A 21 22.41 46.14 -30.06
N ASP A 22 21.76 46.04 -28.90
CA ASP A 22 21.65 44.79 -28.15
C ASP A 22 21.17 43.60 -29.01
N HIS A 23 21.27 42.36 -28.50
CA HIS A 23 20.87 41.14 -29.23
C HIS A 23 19.45 41.16 -29.84
N TRP A 24 18.62 42.15 -29.50
CA TRP A 24 17.27 42.39 -30.02
C TRP A 24 17.22 43.44 -31.13
N GLN A 25 18.40 43.88 -31.60
CA GLN A 25 18.60 44.96 -32.55
C GLN A 25 17.91 46.27 -32.12
N ARG A 26 17.74 46.51 -30.81
CA ARG A 26 17.12 47.76 -30.32
C ARG A 26 18.07 48.93 -30.55
N PRO A 27 17.76 49.86 -31.47
CA PRO A 27 18.64 50.99 -31.71
C PRO A 27 18.76 51.83 -30.43
N HIS A 28 19.99 52.24 -30.08
CA HIS A 28 20.32 53.14 -28.96
C HIS A 28 20.31 52.58 -27.53
N LYS A 29 20.50 51.26 -27.32
CA LYS A 29 20.68 50.70 -25.97
C LYS A 29 22.00 49.92 -25.86
N ASP A 30 22.96 50.47 -25.11
CA ASP A 30 24.23 49.81 -24.79
C ASP A 30 23.94 48.52 -24.00
N GLN A 31 24.44 47.37 -24.47
CA GLN A 31 24.43 46.13 -23.68
C GLN A 31 25.73 46.02 -22.89
N PRO A 32 25.71 46.17 -21.55
CA PRO A 32 26.92 46.13 -20.73
C PRO A 32 27.53 44.72 -20.72
N LEU A 33 28.86 44.65 -20.65
CA LEU A 33 29.58 43.43 -20.23
C LEU A 33 29.84 43.54 -18.73
N VAL A 34 29.67 42.46 -17.99
CA VAL A 34 29.98 42.41 -16.56
C VAL A 34 31.15 41.47 -16.36
N CYS A 35 32.21 41.97 -15.74
CA CYS A 35 33.46 41.26 -15.53
C CYS A 35 33.73 41.12 -14.03
N SER A 36 33.98 39.90 -13.56
CA SER A 36 34.48 39.64 -12.21
C SER A 36 35.88 39.04 -12.30
N LEU A 37 36.79 39.51 -11.47
CA LEU A 37 38.20 39.13 -11.45
C LEU A 37 38.55 38.59 -10.06
N GLU A 38 39.21 37.44 -9.99
CA GLU A 38 39.90 36.95 -8.81
C GLU A 38 41.39 36.81 -9.13
N ILE A 39 42.23 37.56 -8.44
CA ILE A 39 43.68 37.63 -8.69
C ILE A 39 44.38 37.08 -7.45
N HIS A 40 45.01 35.92 -7.55
CA HIS A 40 45.73 35.35 -6.41
C HIS A 40 47.15 35.89 -6.38
N THR A 41 47.52 36.63 -5.34
CA THR A 41 48.83 37.28 -5.17
C THR A 41 49.32 37.12 -3.73
N HIS A 42 50.52 37.62 -3.42
CA HIS A 42 50.90 37.97 -2.06
C HIS A 42 50.65 39.48 -1.88
N VAL A 43 50.07 39.90 -0.76
CA VAL A 43 49.88 41.33 -0.42
C VAL A 43 50.80 41.80 0.71
N ASP A 44 51.63 40.91 1.24
CA ASP A 44 52.49 41.15 2.40
C ASP A 44 53.53 42.26 2.13
N ASP A 45 54.15 42.26 0.94
CA ASP A 45 55.18 43.24 0.57
C ASP A 45 54.61 44.67 0.43
N GLU A 46 53.32 44.80 0.08
CA GLU A 46 52.62 46.07 -0.05
C GLU A 46 52.04 46.59 1.29
N ALA A 47 51.76 45.70 2.24
CA ALA A 47 51.21 46.06 3.55
C ALA A 47 52.21 46.84 4.43
N ASP A 48 53.51 46.61 4.24
CA ASP A 48 54.57 47.18 5.08
C ASP A 48 55.01 48.61 4.70
N THR A 49 54.59 49.13 3.54
CA THR A 49 55.16 50.39 3.00
C THR A 49 54.20 51.58 2.98
N ASP A 50 52.89 51.40 3.22
CA ASP A 50 51.82 52.42 3.15
C ASP A 50 51.87 53.30 1.86
N ASN A 51 52.61 52.83 0.84
CA ASN A 51 53.00 53.59 -0.33
C ASN A 51 52.52 52.83 -1.58
N LEU A 52 51.24 53.05 -1.91
CA LEU A 52 50.61 52.56 -3.14
C LEU A 52 51.16 53.33 -4.36
N LEU A 53 52.44 53.15 -4.68
CA LEU A 53 53.07 53.69 -5.90
C LEU A 53 52.58 52.95 -7.14
N ALA A 54 52.78 53.57 -8.31
CA ALA A 54 52.29 53.12 -9.62
C ALA A 54 52.70 51.69 -10.07
N ASP A 55 53.61 51.04 -9.35
CA ASP A 55 54.12 49.70 -9.65
C ASP A 55 53.53 48.58 -8.77
N SER A 56 52.66 48.88 -7.80
CA SER A 56 52.00 47.84 -6.95
C SER A 56 50.69 47.33 -7.57
N LEU A 57 50.43 46.03 -7.45
CA LEU A 57 49.25 45.36 -7.98
C LEU A 57 48.01 45.68 -7.12
N ASN A 58 47.22 46.68 -7.51
CA ASN A 58 45.99 47.08 -6.81
C ASN A 58 44.74 47.01 -7.71
N TYR A 59 43.57 46.78 -7.10
CA TYR A 59 42.28 46.65 -7.79
C TYR A 59 41.94 47.84 -8.69
N GLY A 60 42.34 49.06 -8.30
CA GLY A 60 42.08 50.28 -9.07
C GLY A 60 42.90 50.35 -10.37
N THR A 61 44.17 49.94 -10.31
CA THR A 61 45.07 49.92 -11.48
C THR A 61 44.68 48.82 -12.45
N VAL A 62 44.37 47.61 -11.93
CA VAL A 62 43.85 46.50 -12.74
C VAL A 62 42.57 46.90 -13.46
N THR A 63 41.60 47.48 -12.75
CA THR A 63 40.31 47.93 -13.32
C THR A 63 40.52 48.95 -14.45
N LYS A 64 41.41 49.94 -14.27
CA LYS A 64 41.74 50.93 -15.30
C LYS A 64 42.35 50.30 -16.56
N HIS A 65 43.21 49.29 -16.41
CA HIS A 65 43.78 48.59 -17.55
C HIS A 65 42.72 47.78 -18.32
N VAL A 66 41.83 47.10 -17.60
CA VAL A 66 40.70 46.35 -18.18
C VAL A 66 39.74 47.28 -18.93
N GLU A 67 39.27 48.36 -18.30
CA GLU A 67 38.38 49.33 -18.93
C GLU A 67 39.01 50.01 -20.16
N ARG A 68 40.31 50.34 -20.08
CA ARG A 68 41.05 50.91 -21.21
C ARG A 68 41.10 49.93 -22.38
N HIS A 69 41.43 48.68 -22.14
CA HIS A 69 41.53 47.67 -23.20
C HIS A 69 40.17 47.39 -23.87
N VAL A 70 39.09 47.30 -23.09
CA VAL A 70 37.73 47.14 -23.64
C VAL A 70 37.34 48.34 -24.52
N ARG A 71 37.76 49.55 -24.14
CA ARG A 71 37.57 50.76 -24.95
C ARG A 71 38.39 50.72 -26.24
N GLU A 72 39.64 50.23 -26.19
CA GLU A 72 40.51 50.03 -27.37
C GLU A 72 39.89 49.02 -28.35
N LEU A 73 39.39 47.88 -27.85
CA LEU A 73 38.69 46.87 -28.65
C LEU A 73 37.46 47.46 -29.34
N ALA A 74 36.69 48.29 -28.64
CA ALA A 74 35.51 48.96 -29.17
C ALA A 74 35.81 49.99 -30.29
N VAL A 75 37.01 50.58 -30.30
CA VAL A 75 37.45 51.54 -31.34
C VAL A 75 38.04 50.82 -32.55
N SER A 76 38.82 49.76 -32.34
CA SER A 76 39.51 49.02 -33.42
C SER A 76 38.57 48.32 -34.42
N SER A 77 37.35 47.98 -34.01
CA SER A 77 36.32 47.36 -34.85
C SER A 77 35.51 48.32 -35.71
N SER A 78 35.73 49.63 -35.58
CA SER A 78 34.96 50.67 -36.31
C SER A 78 35.52 50.98 -37.70
N ALA A 79 36.59 50.30 -38.14
CA ALA A 79 37.29 50.55 -39.40
C ALA A 79 36.86 49.64 -40.58
N GLY A 80 35.81 48.84 -40.45
CA GLY A 80 35.23 48.05 -41.55
C GLY A 80 33.75 47.81 -41.28
N GLU A 81 32.92 47.89 -42.31
CA GLU A 81 31.49 47.62 -42.23
C GLU A 81 31.22 46.29 -41.50
N GLY A 82 30.51 46.36 -40.37
CA GLY A 82 29.86 45.20 -39.75
C GLY A 82 30.56 44.59 -38.54
N GLU A 83 30.16 45.06 -37.36
CA GLU A 83 29.92 44.24 -36.16
C GLU A 83 31.12 43.67 -35.35
N LEU A 84 31.32 44.24 -34.15
CA LEU A 84 31.83 43.50 -32.98
C LEU A 84 30.88 42.35 -32.52
N SER A 85 29.79 42.05 -33.24
CA SER A 85 28.93 40.88 -32.99
C SER A 85 29.68 39.56 -33.18
N GLY A 86 30.80 39.58 -33.93
CA GLY A 86 31.54 38.39 -34.32
C GLY A 86 32.66 37.95 -33.37
N ILE A 87 33.06 38.76 -32.37
CA ILE A 87 34.11 38.35 -31.41
C ILE A 87 33.46 37.53 -30.27
N PRO A 88 33.78 36.23 -30.13
CA PRO A 88 33.24 35.39 -29.07
C PRO A 88 33.66 35.87 -27.67
N LEU A 89 32.83 35.64 -26.65
CA LEU A 89 33.08 36.10 -25.27
C LEU A 89 34.38 35.51 -24.69
N GLU A 90 34.69 34.28 -25.06
CA GLU A 90 35.92 33.58 -24.72
C GLU A 90 37.17 34.28 -25.24
N VAL A 91 37.10 34.90 -26.42
CA VAL A 91 38.21 35.67 -26.98
C VAL A 91 38.42 36.96 -26.18
N VAL A 92 37.32 37.63 -25.82
CA VAL A 92 37.39 38.85 -24.99
C VAL A 92 37.94 38.53 -23.61
N ALA A 93 37.46 37.46 -22.98
CA ALA A 93 37.93 37.04 -21.67
C ALA A 93 39.42 36.65 -21.71
N GLU A 94 39.88 35.97 -22.77
CA GLU A 94 41.30 35.63 -22.96
C GLU A 94 42.17 36.88 -23.07
N GLN A 95 41.74 37.88 -23.84
CA GLN A 95 42.44 39.17 -23.95
C GLN A 95 42.47 39.92 -22.62
N LEU A 96 41.37 39.90 -21.85
CA LEU A 96 41.35 40.47 -20.51
C LEU A 96 42.31 39.75 -19.55
N ALA A 97 42.46 38.43 -19.67
CA ALA A 97 43.43 37.68 -18.87
C ALA A 97 44.86 38.14 -19.17
N LYS A 98 45.20 38.32 -20.45
CA LYS A 98 46.50 38.86 -20.87
C LYS A 98 46.72 40.29 -20.35
N VAL A 99 45.70 41.14 -20.34
CA VAL A 99 45.79 42.50 -19.77
C VAL A 99 46.13 42.43 -18.28
N VAL A 100 45.43 41.60 -17.50
CA VAL A 100 45.65 41.48 -16.06
C VAL A 100 47.04 40.89 -15.78
N ILE A 101 47.45 39.85 -16.52
CA ILE A 101 48.74 39.16 -16.33
C ILE A 101 49.94 40.02 -16.75
N PHE A 102 49.89 40.63 -17.94
CA PHE A 102 51.06 41.27 -18.55
C PHE A 102 51.09 42.78 -18.38
N ARG A 103 49.96 43.49 -18.50
CA ARG A 103 49.91 44.95 -18.31
C ARG A 103 49.81 45.32 -16.84
N ALA A 104 48.96 44.64 -16.08
CA ALA A 104 48.84 44.85 -14.63
C ALA A 104 49.84 44.03 -13.80
N LYS A 105 50.66 43.18 -14.46
CA LYS A 105 51.72 42.37 -13.85
C LYS A 105 51.23 41.32 -12.83
N ALA A 106 49.97 40.85 -12.93
CA ALA A 106 49.45 39.82 -12.04
C ALA A 106 50.07 38.43 -12.31
N PRO A 107 50.31 37.60 -11.28
CA PRO A 107 50.85 36.24 -11.44
C PRO A 107 49.82 35.25 -12.03
N ASN A 108 48.54 35.44 -11.72
CA ASN A 108 47.42 34.66 -12.24
C ASN A 108 46.13 35.49 -12.17
N VAL A 109 45.09 35.02 -12.86
CA VAL A 109 43.75 35.60 -12.78
C VAL A 109 42.69 34.55 -13.10
N ARG A 110 41.56 34.58 -12.40
CA ARG A 110 40.30 33.98 -12.82
C ARG A 110 39.34 35.07 -13.24
N ILE A 111 38.80 34.96 -14.45
CA ILE A 111 37.89 35.93 -15.05
C ILE A 111 36.55 35.26 -15.28
N GLU A 112 35.49 35.83 -14.72
CA GLU A 112 34.11 35.56 -15.12
C GLU A 112 33.64 36.74 -15.96
N LEU A 113 33.42 36.53 -17.26
CA LEU A 113 32.89 37.53 -18.17
C LEU A 113 31.50 37.12 -18.62
N ARG A 114 30.49 37.93 -18.29
CA ARG A 114 29.09 37.65 -18.61
C ARG A 114 28.41 38.77 -19.37
N ARG A 115 27.51 38.38 -20.27
CA ARG A 115 26.61 39.25 -21.02
C ARG A 115 25.19 39.10 -20.44
N PRO A 116 24.69 40.09 -19.70
CA PRO A 116 23.33 40.06 -19.16
C PRO A 116 22.28 40.03 -20.28
N ARG A 117 21.20 39.27 -20.08
CA ARG A 117 20.05 39.16 -21.00
C ARG A 117 20.44 38.76 -22.44
N ALA A 118 21.44 37.90 -22.56
CA ALA A 118 21.87 37.35 -23.85
C ALA A 118 20.85 36.36 -24.46
N LEU A 119 20.00 35.75 -23.63
CA LEU A 119 18.84 34.93 -24.01
C LEU A 119 17.58 35.53 -23.37
N LEU A 120 16.40 35.37 -23.99
CA LEU A 120 15.13 35.92 -23.45
C LEU A 120 14.84 35.49 -22.03
N THR A 121 15.13 34.22 -21.76
CA THR A 121 14.68 33.53 -20.57
C THR A 121 15.82 33.23 -19.61
N ALA A 122 17.03 33.75 -19.85
CA ALA A 122 18.17 33.59 -18.96
C ALA A 122 18.71 34.96 -18.52
N ASP A 123 19.17 35.05 -17.27
CA ASP A 123 19.69 36.30 -16.72
C ASP A 123 21.02 36.69 -17.39
N SER A 124 21.88 35.71 -17.69
CA SER A 124 23.14 35.96 -18.41
C SER A 124 23.71 34.71 -19.07
N VAL A 125 24.55 34.95 -20.07
CA VAL A 125 25.45 33.95 -20.66
C VAL A 125 26.87 34.47 -20.50
N GLY A 126 27.80 33.60 -20.12
CA GLY A 126 29.17 34.02 -19.89
C GLY A 126 30.18 32.89 -19.99
N VAL A 127 31.43 33.25 -19.76
CA VAL A 127 32.57 32.34 -19.72
C VAL A 127 33.34 32.57 -18.43
N VAL A 128 33.85 31.49 -17.84
CA VAL A 128 34.83 31.53 -16.77
C VAL A 128 36.11 30.92 -17.30
N LEU A 129 37.22 31.63 -17.12
CA LEU A 129 38.56 31.13 -17.43
C LEU A 129 39.54 31.48 -16.32
N SER A 130 40.58 30.67 -16.21
CA SER A 130 41.69 30.88 -15.27
C SER A 130 43.00 30.82 -16.04
N ARG A 131 43.93 31.73 -15.76
CA ARG A 131 45.21 31.81 -16.47
C ARG A 131 46.33 32.14 -15.49
N SER A 132 47.49 31.52 -15.68
CA SER A 132 48.74 31.89 -15.01
C SER A 132 49.76 32.47 -15.99
N ARG A 133 50.61 33.38 -15.51
CA ARG A 133 51.72 33.93 -16.30
C ARG A 133 52.65 32.86 -16.87
N SER A 134 52.84 31.77 -16.15
CA SER A 134 53.72 30.65 -16.54
C SER A 134 53.20 29.82 -17.73
N GLU A 135 51.94 30.01 -18.12
CA GLU A 135 51.28 29.24 -19.17
C GLU A 135 51.40 29.88 -20.56
N TYR A 136 52.03 31.05 -20.67
CA TYR A 136 52.20 31.78 -21.94
C TYR A 136 53.65 31.76 -22.42
N SER A 137 53.84 31.78 -23.75
CA SER A 137 55.13 32.01 -24.39
C SER A 137 55.58 33.46 -24.22
N LEU A 138 56.89 33.68 -24.08
CA LEU A 138 57.48 35.01 -24.16
C LEU A 138 57.58 35.47 -25.63
N PRO A 139 57.33 36.76 -25.93
CA PRO A 139 57.48 37.31 -27.28
C PRO A 139 58.91 37.14 -27.82
N SER A 140 59.04 36.93 -29.13
CA SER A 140 60.35 37.01 -29.82
C SER A 140 60.90 38.43 -29.77
N ALA A 141 62.23 38.59 -29.81
CA ALA A 141 62.91 39.90 -29.73
C ALA A 141 62.50 40.91 -30.83
N ASP A 142 61.88 40.44 -31.92
CA ASP A 142 61.44 41.24 -33.07
C ASP A 142 59.98 41.71 -32.98
N SER A 143 59.24 41.35 -31.92
CA SER A 143 57.84 41.76 -31.73
C SER A 143 57.73 43.10 -30.98
N PRO A 144 56.80 44.01 -31.37
CA PRO A 144 56.61 45.26 -30.64
C PRO A 144 56.26 44.97 -29.17
N SER A 145 57.00 45.58 -28.24
CA SER A 145 57.03 45.23 -26.81
C SER A 145 55.68 45.35 -26.07
N ASP A 146 54.67 45.99 -26.68
CA ASP A 146 53.34 46.24 -26.10
C ASP A 146 52.20 45.42 -26.74
N SER A 147 52.48 44.55 -27.72
CA SER A 147 51.44 43.74 -28.38
C SER A 147 51.03 42.53 -27.54
N LEU A 148 49.78 42.52 -27.07
CA LEU A 148 49.22 41.40 -26.28
C LEU A 148 49.06 40.12 -27.11
N ASP A 149 48.97 40.22 -28.44
CA ASP A 149 48.84 39.06 -29.34
C ASP A 149 50.14 38.25 -29.46
N ALA A 150 51.28 38.82 -29.06
CA ALA A 150 52.57 38.12 -29.02
C ALA A 150 52.67 37.10 -27.87
N TYR A 151 51.76 37.16 -26.89
CA TYR A 151 51.66 36.18 -25.81
C TYR A 151 50.64 35.10 -26.20
N THR A 152 51.12 33.88 -26.43
CA THR A 152 50.30 32.73 -26.82
C THR A 152 50.32 31.67 -25.73
N LEU A 153 49.17 31.05 -25.44
CA LEU A 153 49.09 29.92 -24.52
C LEU A 153 49.95 28.76 -25.04
N LEU A 154 50.79 28.21 -24.15
CA LEU A 154 51.60 27.04 -24.46
C LEU A 154 50.69 25.82 -24.67
N PRO A 155 51.01 24.91 -25.60
CA PRO A 155 50.26 23.65 -25.76
C PRO A 155 50.24 22.78 -24.49
N THR A 156 51.20 22.98 -23.59
CA THR A 156 51.31 22.29 -22.29
C THR A 156 50.49 22.95 -21.16
N ALA A 157 49.81 24.06 -21.42
CA ALA A 157 48.98 24.74 -20.43
C ALA A 157 47.80 23.85 -20.02
N THR A 158 47.56 23.70 -18.72
CA THR A 158 46.50 22.85 -18.19
C THR A 158 45.25 23.64 -17.79
N SER A 159 45.38 24.95 -17.54
CA SER A 159 44.26 25.80 -17.17
C SER A 159 43.09 25.83 -18.16
N PRO A 160 43.28 25.70 -19.49
CA PRO A 160 42.15 25.73 -20.42
C PRO A 160 41.19 24.52 -20.31
N ALA A 161 41.59 23.43 -19.65
CA ALA A 161 40.70 22.29 -19.39
C ALA A 161 39.60 22.62 -18.35
N ASN A 162 39.80 23.69 -17.57
CA ASN A 162 38.88 24.18 -16.56
C ASN A 162 38.01 25.35 -17.04
N ASP A 163 38.16 25.78 -18.30
CA ASP A 163 37.32 26.82 -18.86
C ASP A 163 35.88 26.33 -19.02
N THR A 164 34.93 27.18 -18.64
CA THR A 164 33.50 26.84 -18.70
C THR A 164 32.70 27.95 -19.34
N LEU A 165 31.86 27.60 -20.32
CA LEU A 165 30.77 28.45 -20.78
C LEU A 165 29.55 28.17 -19.90
N PHE A 166 28.82 29.21 -19.51
CA PHE A 166 27.63 29.04 -18.68
C PHE A 166 26.43 29.83 -19.17
N VAL A 167 25.26 29.33 -18.81
CA VAL A 167 23.97 30.00 -18.89
C VAL A 167 23.40 30.05 -17.48
N ARG A 168 23.17 31.25 -16.93
CA ARG A 168 22.62 31.42 -15.58
C ARG A 168 21.14 31.77 -15.62
N GLN A 169 20.40 31.18 -14.70
CA GLN A 169 19.02 31.47 -14.37
C GLN A 169 18.09 31.38 -15.58
N LEU A 170 18.21 30.30 -16.35
CA LEU A 170 17.26 29.97 -17.41
C LEU A 170 15.92 29.58 -16.78
N ARG A 171 14.92 30.45 -16.87
CA ARG A 171 13.59 30.29 -16.27
C ARG A 171 12.66 29.50 -17.18
N ARG A 172 12.03 28.46 -16.65
CA ARG A 172 11.03 27.66 -17.38
C ARG A 172 9.83 27.37 -16.48
N HIS A 173 8.66 27.24 -17.10
CA HIS A 173 7.46 26.76 -16.43
C HIS A 173 7.25 25.31 -16.86
N VAL A 174 7.19 24.40 -15.89
CA VAL A 174 6.97 22.97 -16.14
C VAL A 174 6.11 22.39 -15.04
N ILE A 175 5.38 21.31 -15.35
CA ILE A 175 4.67 20.55 -14.34
C ILE A 175 5.70 19.72 -13.57
N ILE A 176 5.89 20.01 -12.27
CA ILE A 176 6.97 19.41 -11.46
C ILE A 176 6.56 19.28 -9.99
N GLY A 177 6.64 18.07 -9.45
CA GLY A 177 6.26 17.86 -8.05
C GLY A 177 6.16 16.41 -7.59
N LEU A 178 6.46 16.20 -6.32
CA LEU A 178 6.34 14.92 -5.65
C LEU A 178 4.87 14.64 -5.32
N ASN A 179 4.12 15.68 -4.92
CA ASN A 179 2.72 15.57 -4.52
C ASN A 179 1.76 15.72 -5.71
N PRO A 180 0.59 15.04 -5.71
CA PRO A 180 -0.40 15.16 -6.78
C PRO A 180 -0.85 16.60 -7.05
N CYS A 181 -0.98 17.43 -6.01
CA CYS A 181 -1.39 18.82 -6.14
C CYS A 181 -0.40 19.67 -6.96
N GLU A 182 0.90 19.37 -6.85
CA GLU A 182 1.96 20.01 -7.62
C GLU A 182 2.00 19.55 -9.09
N ARG A 183 1.13 18.63 -9.49
CA ARG A 183 1.07 18.07 -10.87
C ARG A 183 -0.12 18.59 -11.68
N HIS A 184 -0.86 19.59 -11.17
CA HIS A 184 -1.97 20.22 -11.88
C HIS A 184 -1.54 21.46 -12.67
N ASP A 185 -0.62 22.25 -12.11
CA ASP A 185 -0.18 23.52 -12.69
C ASP A 185 1.31 23.54 -13.01
N GLU A 186 1.68 24.29 -14.05
CA GLU A 186 3.07 24.58 -14.33
C GLU A 186 3.66 25.49 -13.25
N GLN A 187 4.86 25.15 -12.79
CA GLN A 187 5.59 25.89 -11.78
C GLN A 187 6.91 26.39 -12.36
N GLU A 188 7.38 27.53 -11.88
CA GLU A 188 8.68 28.06 -12.28
C GLU A 188 9.81 27.15 -11.78
N VAL A 189 10.74 26.83 -12.67
CA VAL A 189 12.04 26.26 -12.37
C VAL A 189 13.13 27.15 -12.94
N ILE A 190 14.24 27.24 -12.21
CA ILE A 190 15.41 28.04 -12.56
C ILE A 190 16.55 27.08 -12.86
N VAL A 191 17.09 27.16 -14.07
CA VAL A 191 18.11 26.23 -14.58
C VAL A 191 19.43 26.96 -14.80
N ASP A 192 20.51 26.47 -14.21
CA ASP A 192 21.87 26.90 -14.56
C ASP A 192 22.56 25.77 -15.33
N LEU A 193 23.16 26.11 -16.47
CA LEU A 193 23.91 25.19 -17.33
C LEU A 193 25.36 25.64 -17.40
N GLU A 194 26.30 24.70 -17.27
CA GLU A 194 27.73 24.93 -17.52
C GLU A 194 28.25 23.87 -18.49
N PHE A 195 29.08 24.28 -19.44
CA PHE A 195 29.66 23.44 -20.48
C PHE A 195 31.19 23.54 -20.39
N ALA A 196 31.85 22.41 -20.17
CA ALA A 196 33.31 22.36 -20.22
C ALA A 196 33.81 22.49 -21.66
N ALA A 197 34.98 23.10 -21.85
CA ALA A 197 35.64 23.11 -23.16
C ALA A 197 36.06 21.69 -23.60
N PRO A 198 36.01 21.34 -24.89
CA PRO A 198 36.58 20.11 -25.44
C PRO A 198 38.10 20.05 -25.27
N ASP A 199 38.63 18.83 -25.07
CA ASP A 199 40.07 18.57 -24.97
C ASP A 199 40.80 18.81 -26.31
N ASP A 200 40.07 18.74 -27.43
CA ASP A 200 40.62 18.69 -28.80
C ASP A 200 40.62 20.06 -29.53
N GLY A 201 40.28 21.16 -28.84
CA GLY A 201 39.98 22.45 -29.47
C GLY A 201 41.18 23.11 -30.17
N MET A 202 41.01 23.45 -31.45
CA MET A 202 41.90 24.33 -32.22
C MET A 202 42.10 25.67 -31.47
N ILE A 203 43.36 26.05 -31.24
CA ILE A 203 43.74 27.36 -30.72
C ILE A 203 43.71 28.33 -31.90
N ALA A 204 42.85 29.35 -31.85
CA ALA A 204 42.83 30.40 -32.86
C ALA A 204 44.15 31.18 -32.85
N SER A 205 44.53 31.84 -33.96
CA SER A 205 45.79 32.59 -34.08
C SER A 205 45.97 33.73 -33.07
N ASN A 206 44.90 34.11 -32.35
CA ASN A 206 44.90 35.09 -31.25
C ASN A 206 45.08 34.46 -29.85
N GLY A 207 45.24 33.13 -29.76
CA GLY A 207 45.46 32.38 -28.54
C GLY A 207 44.19 31.91 -27.81
N ALA A 208 42.99 32.23 -28.30
CA ALA A 208 41.75 31.75 -27.71
C ALA A 208 41.41 30.32 -28.12
N ARG A 209 40.99 29.48 -27.17
CA ARG A 209 40.52 28.12 -27.45
C ARG A 209 39.09 28.17 -27.98
N MET A 210 38.88 27.76 -29.23
CA MET A 210 37.55 27.67 -29.82
C MET A 210 36.92 26.33 -29.41
N GLY A 211 36.13 26.33 -28.34
CA GLY A 211 35.67 25.09 -27.70
C GLY A 211 34.18 24.77 -27.85
N TRP A 212 33.31 25.77 -27.69
CA TRP A 212 31.87 25.52 -27.48
C TRP A 212 31.05 25.56 -28.78
N LEU A 213 31.47 24.87 -29.84
CA LEU A 213 30.69 24.82 -31.08
C LEU A 213 29.28 24.24 -30.83
N GLY A 214 28.26 24.95 -31.33
CA GLY A 214 26.87 24.50 -31.28
C GLY A 214 26.16 24.66 -29.92
N TRP A 215 26.76 25.28 -28.89
CA TRP A 215 26.16 25.39 -27.55
C TRP A 215 24.75 26.01 -27.54
N ARG A 216 24.47 26.94 -28.47
CA ARG A 216 23.14 27.54 -28.63
C ARG A 216 22.08 26.51 -29.05
N GLY A 217 22.47 25.57 -29.91
CA GLY A 217 21.63 24.44 -30.29
C GLY A 217 21.34 23.53 -29.09
N ALA A 218 22.35 23.25 -28.27
CA ALA A 218 22.18 22.49 -27.04
C ALA A 218 21.21 23.17 -26.05
N VAL A 219 21.33 24.50 -25.86
CA VAL A 219 20.40 25.27 -25.02
C VAL A 219 18.99 25.25 -25.59
N LYS A 220 18.83 25.50 -26.90
CA LYS A 220 17.50 25.44 -27.56
C LYS A 220 16.85 24.07 -27.37
N ARG A 221 17.64 22.99 -27.48
CA ARG A 221 17.15 21.62 -27.27
C ARG A 221 16.75 21.38 -25.81
N ALA A 222 17.52 21.89 -24.85
CA ALA A 222 17.14 21.88 -23.44
C ALA A 222 15.83 22.64 -23.20
N GLU A 223 15.61 23.78 -23.86
CA GLU A 223 14.35 24.53 -23.79
C GLU A 223 13.15 23.75 -24.36
N GLU A 224 13.32 23.05 -25.50
CA GLU A 224 12.31 22.19 -26.10
C GLU A 224 11.96 20.98 -25.22
N HIS A 225 12.96 20.41 -24.53
CA HIS A 225 12.78 19.27 -23.62
C HIS A 225 11.77 19.59 -22.53
N PHE A 226 11.84 20.80 -21.94
CA PHE A 226 10.89 21.24 -20.92
C PHE A 226 9.45 21.33 -21.42
N THR A 227 9.24 21.69 -22.69
CA THR A 227 7.90 21.79 -23.31
C THR A 227 7.28 20.42 -23.60
N ALA A 228 8.10 19.39 -23.83
CA ALA A 228 7.65 18.04 -24.19
C ALA A 228 7.43 17.11 -22.97
N THR A 229 7.91 17.49 -21.79
CA THR A 229 7.92 16.63 -20.60
C THR A 229 6.61 16.66 -19.80
N LYS A 230 6.24 15.48 -19.28
CA LYS A 230 5.15 15.25 -18.31
C LYS A 230 5.58 15.63 -16.88
N PRO A 231 4.72 15.49 -15.83
CA PRO A 231 5.14 15.77 -14.47
C PRO A 231 6.40 14.98 -14.09
N LEU A 232 7.46 15.68 -13.67
CA LEU A 232 8.75 15.11 -13.28
C LEU A 232 9.17 15.57 -11.87
N THR A 233 10.24 14.99 -11.33
CA THR A 233 10.94 15.52 -10.15
C THR A 233 12.17 16.33 -10.58
N ILE A 234 12.75 17.13 -9.67
CA ILE A 234 13.96 17.92 -9.96
C ILE A 234 15.14 16.99 -10.35
N GLU A 235 15.27 15.85 -9.68
CA GLU A 235 16.31 14.84 -9.93
C GLU A 235 16.20 14.25 -11.34
N SER A 236 14.98 13.97 -11.79
CA SER A 236 14.74 13.44 -13.14
C SER A 236 15.08 14.47 -14.22
N ILE A 237 14.76 15.74 -13.98
CA ILE A 237 15.08 16.84 -14.90
C ILE A 237 16.60 17.04 -15.01
N VAL A 238 17.34 17.10 -13.91
CA VAL A 238 18.80 17.31 -13.98
C VAL A 238 19.51 16.17 -14.70
N VAL A 239 19.07 14.92 -14.53
CA VAL A 239 19.65 13.76 -15.23
C VAL A 239 19.27 13.74 -16.70
N SER A 240 18.00 13.96 -17.03
CA SER A 240 17.54 13.95 -18.43
C SER A 240 18.15 15.08 -19.26
N LEU A 241 18.27 16.29 -18.71
CA LEU A 241 18.98 17.40 -19.35
C LEU A 241 20.47 17.11 -19.53
N SER A 242 21.13 16.55 -18.52
CA SER A 242 22.55 16.20 -18.63
C SER A 242 22.78 15.18 -19.75
N SER A 243 21.93 14.16 -19.83
CA SER A 243 21.95 13.16 -20.92
C SER A 243 21.76 13.81 -22.29
N LEU A 244 20.73 14.64 -22.43
CA LEU A 244 20.40 15.36 -23.67
C LEU A 244 21.55 16.25 -24.14
N LEU A 245 22.14 17.04 -23.24
CA LEU A 245 23.24 17.95 -23.56
C LEU A 245 24.52 17.21 -23.97
N LEU A 246 24.70 15.96 -23.53
CA LEU A 246 25.87 15.13 -23.85
C LEU A 246 25.66 14.21 -25.07
N THR A 247 24.43 14.11 -25.61
CA THR A 247 24.05 13.27 -26.77
C THR A 247 23.56 14.12 -27.96
N PRO A 248 24.47 14.73 -28.74
CA PRO A 248 24.10 15.44 -29.95
C PRO A 248 23.50 14.47 -31.00
N HIS A 249 22.38 14.85 -31.62
CA HIS A 249 21.86 14.12 -32.79
C HIS A 249 22.84 14.24 -33.97
N ALA A 250 22.93 13.20 -34.79
CA ALA A 250 23.48 13.32 -36.13
C ALA A 250 22.41 14.00 -37.00
N SER A 251 22.64 15.23 -37.46
CA SER A 251 21.74 15.88 -38.41
C SER A 251 21.56 15.00 -39.65
N PRO A 252 20.32 14.76 -40.13
CA PRO A 252 20.09 14.13 -41.43
C PRO A 252 20.66 15.07 -42.49
N SER A 253 21.69 14.63 -43.21
CA SER A 253 22.22 15.40 -44.33
C SER A 253 21.10 15.72 -45.32
N PRO A 254 21.00 16.96 -45.84
CA PRO A 254 20.14 17.24 -46.97
C PRO A 254 20.57 16.35 -48.15
N ILE A 255 19.58 15.83 -48.86
CA ILE A 255 19.69 14.93 -50.02
C ILE A 255 20.88 15.37 -50.90
N PRO A 256 21.89 14.51 -51.13
CA PRO A 256 23.04 14.89 -51.94
C PRO A 256 22.63 14.99 -53.41
N THR A 257 22.62 16.20 -53.93
CA THR A 257 22.68 16.43 -55.36
C THR A 257 24.12 16.20 -55.85
N ALA A 258 24.30 15.08 -56.55
CA ALA A 258 25.45 14.65 -57.36
C ALA A 258 26.72 14.15 -56.63
N PRO A 259 27.45 13.18 -57.22
CA PRO A 259 28.55 12.49 -56.55
C PRO A 259 29.88 13.22 -56.76
N SER A 260 30.54 13.62 -55.68
CA SER A 260 31.97 13.93 -55.70
C SER A 260 32.72 13.05 -54.70
N SER A 261 33.73 12.37 -55.21
CA SER A 261 34.66 11.50 -54.50
C SER A 261 35.53 12.24 -53.48
N SER A 262 35.93 11.50 -52.44
CA SER A 262 37.00 11.73 -51.46
C SER A 262 36.77 12.72 -50.31
N SER A 263 36.31 12.22 -49.16
CA SER A 263 36.99 12.30 -47.85
C SER A 263 36.15 11.60 -46.79
N SER A 264 36.79 10.82 -45.90
CA SER A 264 36.14 10.27 -44.71
C SER A 264 35.83 11.41 -43.74
N THR A 265 34.64 11.98 -43.83
CA THR A 265 34.19 13.01 -42.90
C THR A 265 33.39 12.33 -41.79
N SER A 266 33.93 12.35 -40.56
CA SER A 266 33.20 11.98 -39.35
C SER A 266 31.85 12.72 -39.29
N PRO A 267 30.77 12.11 -38.78
CA PRO A 267 29.48 12.77 -38.69
C PRO A 267 29.62 14.08 -37.90
N GLN A 268 29.22 15.19 -38.52
CA GLN A 268 29.24 16.51 -37.90
C GLN A 268 28.14 16.54 -36.83
N LEU A 269 28.53 16.57 -35.56
CA LEU A 269 27.61 16.67 -34.43
C LEU A 269 27.00 18.07 -34.36
N ASP A 270 25.71 18.17 -34.00
CA ASP A 270 25.02 19.46 -33.85
C ASP A 270 25.66 20.36 -32.76
N TRP A 271 26.29 19.76 -31.75
CA TRP A 271 27.14 20.43 -30.77
C TRP A 271 28.19 19.49 -30.18
N ASN A 272 29.30 20.05 -29.65
CA ASN A 272 30.36 19.27 -29.01
C ASN A 272 30.57 19.67 -27.55
N ILE A 273 29.83 19.04 -26.64
CA ILE A 273 29.97 19.21 -25.19
C ILE A 273 30.46 17.88 -24.59
N PRO A 274 31.69 17.81 -24.03
CA PRO A 274 32.23 16.57 -23.44
C PRO A 274 31.74 16.32 -22.01
N ARG A 275 31.46 17.42 -21.28
CA ARG A 275 31.07 17.44 -19.88
C ARG A 275 30.21 18.67 -19.61
N THR A 276 29.15 18.48 -18.83
CA THR A 276 28.22 19.55 -18.44
C THR A 276 27.90 19.48 -16.96
N THR A 277 27.64 20.65 -16.36
CA THR A 277 27.02 20.78 -15.03
C THR A 277 25.63 21.36 -15.22
N VAL A 278 24.62 20.67 -14.70
CA VAL A 278 23.22 21.11 -14.73
C VAL A 278 22.76 21.30 -13.30
N ARG A 279 22.28 22.50 -12.97
CA ARG A 279 21.59 22.79 -11.72
C ARG A 279 20.16 23.19 -12.02
N VAL A 280 19.20 22.58 -11.34
CA VAL A 280 17.78 22.95 -11.41
C VAL A 280 17.31 23.31 -10.02
N SER A 281 16.69 24.49 -9.90
CA SER A 281 16.19 25.03 -8.65
C SER A 281 14.69 25.28 -8.74
N LYS A 282 13.95 24.95 -7.68
CA LYS A 282 12.51 25.21 -7.58
C LYS A 282 12.29 26.34 -6.56
N PRO A 283 11.99 27.58 -6.99
CA PRO A 283 11.79 28.70 -6.08
C PRO A 283 10.70 28.40 -5.05
N ALA A 284 10.95 28.82 -3.80
CA ALA A 284 9.98 28.71 -2.71
C ALA A 284 9.44 27.28 -2.42
N ALA A 285 10.08 26.22 -2.91
CA ALA A 285 9.61 24.86 -2.64
C ALA A 285 9.78 24.43 -1.17
N LEU A 286 10.66 25.09 -0.43
CA LEU A 286 10.83 24.92 1.02
C LEU A 286 10.69 26.27 1.72
N MET A 287 9.94 26.32 2.81
CA MET A 287 9.82 27.53 3.64
C MET A 287 11.21 28.02 4.08
N PHE A 288 11.45 29.32 3.94
CA PHE A 288 12.72 30.01 4.26
C PHE A 288 13.91 29.71 3.33
N ALA A 289 13.80 28.80 2.37
CA ALA A 289 14.81 28.59 1.35
C ALA A 289 14.50 29.45 0.11
N LYS A 290 15.46 30.27 -0.32
CA LYS A 290 15.30 31.12 -1.51
C LYS A 290 15.01 30.26 -2.75
N HIS A 291 15.87 29.28 -3.03
CA HIS A 291 15.69 28.27 -4.08
C HIS A 291 16.37 26.95 -3.66
N PRO A 292 15.66 25.92 -3.18
CA PRO A 292 16.22 24.57 -3.12
C PRO A 292 16.57 24.07 -4.53
N SER A 293 17.72 23.40 -4.67
CA SER A 293 18.26 23.00 -5.97
C SER A 293 19.00 21.68 -5.93
N VAL A 294 18.96 20.94 -7.04
CA VAL A 294 19.85 19.78 -7.29
C VAL A 294 20.82 20.16 -8.39
N GLN A 295 22.10 19.80 -8.21
CA GLN A 295 23.14 19.97 -9.22
C GLN A 295 23.82 18.64 -9.51
N VAL A 296 24.04 18.35 -10.78
CA VAL A 296 24.85 17.21 -11.23
C VAL A 296 25.88 17.67 -12.25
N THR A 297 27.08 17.08 -12.18
CA THR A 297 28.10 17.20 -13.21
C THR A 297 28.28 15.83 -13.85
N ARG A 298 28.21 15.77 -15.18
CA ARG A 298 28.29 14.53 -15.96
C ARG A 298 29.15 14.72 -17.20
N SER A 299 29.81 13.66 -17.60
CA SER A 299 30.59 13.49 -18.83
C SER A 299 29.92 12.45 -19.72
N ARG A 300 30.33 12.35 -20.99
CA ARG A 300 29.84 11.30 -21.89
C ARG A 300 30.06 9.88 -21.34
N ALA A 301 31.12 9.66 -20.56
CA ALA A 301 31.44 8.38 -19.95
C ALA A 301 30.44 7.95 -18.87
N ASP A 302 29.72 8.90 -18.24
CA ASP A 302 28.70 8.62 -17.23
C ASP A 302 27.41 8.04 -17.84
N PHE A 303 27.31 8.02 -19.17
CA PHE A 303 26.20 7.43 -19.91
C PHE A 303 26.67 6.37 -20.92
N PRO A 304 27.31 5.28 -20.45
CA PRO A 304 27.94 4.28 -21.32
C PRO A 304 26.93 3.52 -22.20
N THR A 305 25.66 3.49 -21.81
CA THR A 305 24.57 2.80 -22.52
C THR A 305 23.92 3.64 -23.61
N LEU A 306 24.25 4.93 -23.76
CA LEU A 306 23.68 5.80 -24.81
C LEU A 306 24.36 5.60 -26.18
N PHE A 307 25.56 5.01 -26.21
CA PHE A 307 26.31 4.71 -27.44
C PHE A 307 26.29 3.23 -27.84
N ALA A 308 25.69 2.35 -27.03
CA ALA A 308 25.30 1.05 -27.50
C ALA A 308 24.06 1.25 -28.39
N PRO A 309 24.08 0.86 -29.68
CA PRO A 309 22.84 0.84 -30.44
C PRO A 309 21.86 0.02 -29.61
N PRO A 310 20.64 0.53 -29.34
CA PRO A 310 19.63 -0.34 -28.78
C PRO A 310 19.58 -1.54 -29.71
N SER A 311 19.69 -2.75 -29.16
CA SER A 311 19.15 -3.93 -29.82
C SER A 311 17.62 -3.80 -29.79
N THR A 312 17.09 -2.73 -30.36
CA THR A 312 15.79 -2.74 -30.97
C THR A 312 15.93 -3.81 -32.04
N ARG A 313 15.34 -4.98 -31.81
CA ARG A 313 14.74 -5.69 -32.95
C ARG A 313 13.76 -4.69 -33.55
N ALA A 314 14.22 -3.94 -34.54
CA ALA A 314 13.36 -3.11 -35.35
C ALA A 314 12.41 -4.08 -36.04
N TYR A 315 11.17 -4.15 -35.57
CA TYR A 315 10.12 -4.80 -36.35
C TYR A 315 9.96 -3.95 -37.60
N SER A 316 10.38 -4.51 -38.73
CA SER A 316 10.05 -3.94 -40.02
C SER A 316 8.53 -3.93 -40.17
N THR A 317 7.97 -2.76 -40.42
CA THR A 317 6.53 -2.56 -40.71
C THR A 317 6.14 -3.05 -42.11
N THR A 318 7.08 -3.60 -42.89
CA THR A 318 6.77 -4.26 -44.16
C THR A 318 6.58 -5.76 -43.94
N PRO A 319 5.46 -6.36 -44.39
CA PRO A 319 5.26 -7.79 -44.31
C PRO A 319 6.34 -8.49 -45.14
N SER A 320 7.25 -9.20 -44.47
CA SER A 320 8.16 -10.12 -45.15
C SER A 320 7.33 -11.25 -45.75
N ALA A 321 7.42 -11.40 -47.07
CA ALA A 321 6.73 -12.42 -47.84
C ALA A 321 7.31 -13.86 -47.63
N SER A 322 7.86 -14.17 -46.45
CA SER A 322 8.53 -15.44 -46.16
C SER A 322 7.98 -16.14 -44.89
N GLY A 323 6.80 -16.74 -45.02
CA GLY A 323 6.48 -18.14 -44.66
C GLY A 323 6.79 -18.78 -43.30
N LEU A 324 7.42 -18.13 -42.31
CA LEU A 324 7.63 -18.72 -40.97
C LEU A 324 7.20 -17.71 -39.91
N GLN A 325 6.01 -17.91 -39.34
CA GLN A 325 5.50 -17.10 -38.22
C GLN A 325 6.32 -17.40 -36.97
N THR A 326 7.10 -16.43 -36.50
CA THR A 326 7.81 -16.54 -35.23
C THR A 326 6.82 -16.39 -34.08
N LEU A 327 6.77 -17.40 -33.19
CA LEU A 327 6.00 -17.36 -31.96
C LEU A 327 6.72 -16.46 -30.93
N HIS A 328 5.97 -15.58 -30.27
CA HIS A 328 6.49 -14.66 -29.25
C HIS A 328 5.78 -14.85 -27.91
N THR A 329 6.50 -14.67 -26.81
CA THR A 329 5.92 -14.73 -25.45
C THR A 329 5.49 -13.35 -24.96
N ALA A 330 4.25 -13.23 -24.51
CA ALA A 330 3.72 -12.01 -23.90
C ALA A 330 3.02 -12.29 -22.55
N TYR A 331 3.00 -11.28 -21.68
CA TYR A 331 2.34 -11.32 -20.38
C TYR A 331 1.26 -10.24 -20.33
N ILE A 332 0.01 -10.66 -20.11
CA ILE A 332 -1.15 -9.78 -20.10
C ILE A 332 -1.69 -9.68 -18.68
N GLY A 333 -1.78 -8.47 -18.14
CA GLY A 333 -2.46 -8.19 -16.88
C GLY A 333 -3.98 -8.15 -17.10
N LEU A 334 -4.72 -8.79 -16.21
CA LEU A 334 -6.17 -8.86 -16.19
C LEU A 334 -6.69 -8.12 -14.95
N GLY A 335 -7.70 -7.25 -15.09
CA GLY A 335 -8.30 -6.54 -13.96
C GLY A 335 -9.80 -6.31 -14.10
N THR A 336 -10.58 -6.55 -13.04
CA THR A 336 -12.04 -6.33 -13.03
C THR A 336 -12.56 -5.94 -11.65
N ASN A 337 -13.51 -5.02 -11.58
CA ASN A 337 -14.21 -4.68 -10.34
C ASN A 337 -15.72 -4.45 -10.51
N LEU A 338 -16.31 -4.85 -11.63
CA LEU A 338 -17.76 -4.74 -11.85
C LEU A 338 -18.42 -6.08 -12.16
N GLY A 339 -19.61 -6.30 -11.61
CA GLY A 339 -20.48 -7.41 -11.96
C GLY A 339 -19.91 -8.79 -11.55
N GLN A 340 -19.95 -9.75 -12.47
CA GLN A 340 -19.50 -11.13 -12.22
C GLN A 340 -17.98 -11.24 -12.40
N ARG A 341 -17.22 -10.66 -11.45
CA ARG A 341 -15.77 -10.46 -11.55
C ARG A 341 -14.98 -11.74 -11.91
N VAL A 342 -15.29 -12.88 -11.29
CA VAL A 342 -14.64 -14.16 -11.60
C VAL A 342 -14.98 -14.59 -13.04
N LYS A 343 -16.25 -14.49 -13.43
CA LYS A 343 -16.70 -14.80 -14.79
C LYS A 343 -16.02 -13.90 -15.83
N ASN A 344 -15.84 -12.61 -15.57
CA ASN A 344 -15.19 -11.69 -16.51
C ASN A 344 -13.74 -12.08 -16.78
N LEU A 345 -12.95 -12.40 -15.72
CA LEU A 345 -11.59 -12.91 -15.88
C LEU A 345 -11.58 -14.20 -16.69
N ASN A 346 -12.52 -15.09 -16.36
CA ASN A 346 -12.62 -16.38 -17.02
C ASN A 346 -13.00 -16.25 -18.50
N ASP A 347 -13.96 -15.39 -18.84
CA ASP A 347 -14.39 -15.16 -20.22
C ASP A 347 -13.30 -14.50 -21.06
N ALA A 348 -12.48 -13.63 -20.46
CA ALA A 348 -11.34 -13.00 -21.14
C ALA A 348 -10.31 -14.04 -21.58
N VAL A 349 -9.92 -14.95 -20.67
CA VAL A 349 -8.99 -16.05 -20.99
C VAL A 349 -9.63 -17.03 -21.99
N SER A 350 -10.90 -17.40 -21.81
CA SER A 350 -11.61 -18.29 -22.75
C SER A 350 -11.70 -17.68 -24.16
N THR A 351 -11.80 -16.35 -24.26
CA THR A 351 -11.83 -15.66 -25.55
C THR A 351 -10.46 -15.69 -26.22
N LEU A 352 -9.36 -15.54 -25.47
CA LEU A 352 -8.00 -15.72 -25.99
C LEU A 352 -7.75 -17.15 -26.49
N ASP A 353 -8.22 -18.15 -25.75
CA ASP A 353 -8.14 -19.56 -26.14
C ASP A 353 -8.92 -19.84 -27.43
N ARG A 354 -10.17 -19.38 -27.49
CA ARG A 354 -11.04 -19.57 -28.66
C ARG A 354 -10.46 -18.93 -29.91
N LEU A 355 -10.00 -17.68 -29.80
CA LEU A 355 -9.35 -16.98 -30.91
C LEU A 355 -8.08 -17.72 -31.35
N GLY A 356 -7.32 -18.27 -30.40
CA GLY A 356 -6.18 -19.11 -30.66
C GLY A 356 -6.52 -20.36 -31.46
N ALA A 357 -7.56 -21.08 -31.05
CA ALA A 357 -8.04 -22.27 -31.75
C ALA A 357 -8.58 -21.96 -33.16
N GLU A 358 -9.25 -20.82 -33.34
CA GLU A 358 -9.85 -20.41 -34.63
C GLU A 358 -8.82 -19.85 -35.62
N THR A 359 -7.82 -19.11 -35.14
CA THR A 359 -6.93 -18.30 -35.99
C THR A 359 -5.45 -18.67 -35.90
N GLY A 360 -5.04 -19.39 -34.86
CA GLY A 360 -3.64 -19.73 -34.57
C GLY A 360 -2.77 -18.56 -34.10
N VAL A 361 -3.34 -17.37 -33.86
CA VAL A 361 -2.56 -16.16 -33.57
C VAL A 361 -2.18 -15.98 -32.10
N THR A 362 -2.88 -16.66 -31.19
CA THR A 362 -2.64 -16.64 -29.74
C THR A 362 -2.77 -18.04 -29.17
N LYS A 363 -2.09 -18.31 -28.06
CA LYS A 363 -2.26 -19.53 -27.26
C LYS A 363 -2.00 -19.17 -25.81
N VAL A 364 -2.96 -19.45 -24.93
CA VAL A 364 -2.72 -19.31 -23.49
C VAL A 364 -1.79 -20.43 -23.06
N VAL A 365 -0.69 -20.05 -22.41
CA VAL A 365 0.29 -21.00 -21.88
C VAL A 365 -0.03 -21.29 -20.42
N GLU A 366 -0.27 -20.24 -19.64
CA GLU A 366 -0.41 -20.36 -18.20
C GLU A 366 -1.09 -19.14 -17.57
N THR A 367 -1.76 -19.34 -16.44
CA THR A 367 -2.38 -18.29 -15.62
C THR A 367 -1.73 -18.21 -14.25
N SER A 368 -1.57 -17.00 -13.70
CA SER A 368 -1.15 -16.78 -12.31
C SER A 368 -2.21 -17.26 -11.30
N TRP A 369 -2.00 -17.02 -10.01
CA TRP A 369 -3.10 -17.02 -9.05
C TRP A 369 -4.00 -15.80 -9.26
N MET A 370 -5.18 -15.84 -8.64
CA MET A 370 -6.10 -14.71 -8.55
C MET A 370 -5.83 -13.91 -7.28
N TYR A 371 -5.82 -12.59 -7.39
CA TYR A 371 -5.61 -11.68 -6.26
C TYR A 371 -6.74 -10.66 -6.18
N GLU A 372 -7.19 -10.37 -4.97
CA GLU A 372 -8.08 -9.24 -4.70
C GLU A 372 -7.28 -8.07 -4.14
N SER A 373 -7.55 -6.86 -4.61
CA SER A 373 -6.91 -5.62 -4.15
C SER A 373 -7.89 -4.49 -4.05
N ASP A 374 -7.58 -3.50 -3.21
CA ASP A 374 -8.33 -2.24 -3.20
C ASP A 374 -8.03 -1.43 -4.47
N ALA A 375 -8.92 -0.49 -4.79
CA ALA A 375 -8.75 0.37 -5.95
C ALA A 375 -7.58 1.36 -5.73
N MET A 376 -6.54 1.30 -6.57
CA MET A 376 -5.31 2.07 -6.37
C MET A 376 -5.48 3.60 -6.48
N TYR A 377 -6.42 4.08 -7.30
CA TYR A 377 -6.48 5.51 -7.67
C TYR A 377 -7.75 6.22 -7.22
N HIS A 378 -8.83 5.47 -6.97
CA HIS A 378 -10.16 6.00 -6.63
C HIS A 378 -10.79 5.06 -5.61
N GLU A 379 -10.70 5.41 -4.34
CA GLU A 379 -11.05 4.54 -3.21
C GLU A 379 -12.56 4.27 -3.10
N GLU A 380 -13.40 5.10 -3.73
CA GLU A 380 -14.85 4.93 -3.82
C GLU A 380 -15.28 3.90 -4.89
N GLN A 381 -14.60 2.75 -4.96
CA GLN A 381 -14.92 1.68 -5.91
C GLN A 381 -14.87 0.30 -5.26
N GLU A 382 -15.57 -0.67 -5.86
CA GLU A 382 -15.43 -2.08 -5.48
C GLU A 382 -13.99 -2.59 -5.68
N ARG A 383 -13.61 -3.58 -4.88
CA ARG A 383 -12.29 -4.23 -4.93
C ARG A 383 -12.06 -4.92 -6.28
N PHE A 384 -10.84 -4.82 -6.77
CA PHE A 384 -10.41 -5.42 -8.03
C PHE A 384 -10.01 -6.88 -7.83
N LEU A 385 -10.45 -7.75 -8.74
CA LEU A 385 -9.77 -9.02 -8.99
C LEU A 385 -8.72 -8.80 -10.08
N ASN A 386 -7.50 -9.28 -9.82
CA ASN A 386 -6.34 -9.15 -10.66
C ASN A 386 -5.69 -10.51 -10.91
N ALA A 387 -5.17 -10.70 -12.12
CA ALA A 387 -4.36 -11.84 -12.48
C ALA A 387 -3.44 -11.49 -13.66
N VAL A 388 -2.49 -12.36 -13.99
CA VAL A 388 -1.67 -12.28 -15.19
C VAL A 388 -1.83 -13.58 -15.97
N VAL A 389 -1.90 -13.46 -17.29
CA VAL A 389 -1.87 -14.61 -18.20
C VAL A 389 -0.64 -14.53 -19.10
N LYS A 390 0.09 -15.63 -19.18
CA LYS A 390 1.18 -15.82 -20.14
C LYS A 390 0.61 -16.40 -21.41
N ILE A 391 0.90 -15.76 -22.54
CA ILE A 391 0.47 -16.20 -23.85
C ILE A 391 1.65 -16.34 -24.80
N GLU A 392 1.50 -17.24 -25.77
CA GLU A 392 2.27 -17.27 -27.00
C GLU A 392 1.45 -16.60 -28.10
N THR A 393 2.08 -15.79 -28.95
CA THR A 393 1.38 -15.10 -30.04
C THR A 393 2.28 -14.85 -31.24
N THR A 394 1.68 -14.82 -32.43
CA THR A 394 2.35 -14.40 -33.67
C THR A 394 2.12 -12.92 -34.00
N LEU A 395 1.32 -12.21 -33.17
CA LEU A 395 0.94 -10.84 -33.40
C LEU A 395 2.01 -9.86 -32.93
N HIS A 396 2.28 -8.84 -33.75
CA HIS A 396 3.05 -7.68 -33.33
C HIS A 396 2.40 -6.99 -32.11
N PRO A 397 3.16 -6.42 -31.14
CA PRO A 397 2.62 -5.82 -29.92
C PRO A 397 1.44 -4.86 -30.12
N LEU A 398 1.49 -4.05 -31.19
CA LEU A 398 0.42 -3.10 -31.50
C LEU A 398 -0.88 -3.79 -31.97
N ARG A 399 -0.76 -4.87 -32.75
CA ARG A 399 -1.90 -5.70 -33.17
C ARG A 399 -2.46 -6.49 -32.00
N LEU A 400 -1.59 -6.94 -31.10
CA LEU A 400 -2.00 -7.57 -29.86
C LEU A 400 -2.80 -6.60 -28.99
N LEU A 401 -2.36 -5.34 -28.84
CA LEU A 401 -3.14 -4.31 -28.15
C LEU A 401 -4.54 -4.14 -28.76
N THR A 402 -4.66 -4.02 -30.08
CA THR A 402 -5.97 -3.94 -30.77
C THR A 402 -6.85 -5.14 -30.42
N LEU A 403 -6.28 -6.36 -30.45
CA LEU A 403 -7.01 -7.57 -30.09
C LEU A 403 -7.50 -7.52 -28.65
N LEU A 404 -6.65 -7.15 -27.70
CA LEU A 404 -7.01 -7.06 -26.28
C LEU A 404 -8.15 -6.06 -26.06
N LYS A 405 -8.09 -4.87 -26.68
CA LYS A 405 -9.16 -3.86 -26.57
C LYS A 405 -10.47 -4.29 -27.24
N ARG A 406 -10.39 -5.10 -28.31
CA ARG A 406 -11.59 -5.73 -28.90
C ARG A 406 -12.21 -6.76 -27.97
N ILE A 407 -11.41 -7.55 -27.25
CA ILE A 407 -11.91 -8.50 -26.24
C ILE A 407 -12.61 -7.74 -25.12
N GLU A 408 -11.99 -6.69 -24.59
CA GLU A 408 -12.61 -5.82 -23.57
C GLU A 408 -13.97 -5.28 -24.03
N SER A 409 -14.04 -4.72 -25.23
CA SER A 409 -15.28 -4.21 -25.81
C SER A 409 -16.35 -5.30 -25.92
N THR A 410 -15.97 -6.49 -26.38
CA THR A 410 -16.88 -7.64 -26.54
C THR A 410 -17.46 -8.12 -25.21
N LEU A 411 -16.66 -8.02 -24.14
CA LEU A 411 -17.08 -8.37 -22.78
C LEU A 411 -17.84 -7.24 -22.07
N GLY A 412 -18.11 -6.13 -22.75
CA GLY A 412 -18.94 -5.04 -22.23
C GLY A 412 -18.16 -3.89 -21.58
N ARG A 413 -16.86 -3.76 -21.85
CA ARG A 413 -16.09 -2.59 -21.40
C ARG A 413 -16.57 -1.32 -22.12
N ASP A 414 -17.03 -0.35 -21.33
CA ASP A 414 -17.29 1.00 -21.79
C ASP A 414 -16.04 1.90 -21.64
N PHE A 415 -15.48 2.31 -22.77
CA PHE A 415 -14.32 3.20 -22.86
C PHE A 415 -14.65 4.69 -22.66
N SER A 416 -15.93 5.05 -22.55
CA SER A 416 -16.36 6.42 -22.25
C SER A 416 -16.25 6.79 -20.76
N THR A 417 -16.07 5.78 -19.90
CA THR A 417 -15.82 5.97 -18.46
C THR A 417 -14.53 6.76 -18.21
N PHE A 418 -14.50 7.53 -17.12
CA PHE A 418 -13.31 8.31 -16.77
C PHE A 418 -12.08 7.43 -16.53
N ARG A 419 -10.89 8.02 -16.69
CA ARG A 419 -9.63 7.30 -16.57
C ARG A 419 -9.47 6.67 -15.18
N ASN A 420 -9.12 5.38 -15.14
CA ASN A 420 -9.04 4.54 -13.94
C ASN A 420 -10.39 4.32 -13.22
N GLY A 421 -11.51 4.52 -13.91
CA GLY A 421 -12.84 4.22 -13.38
C GLY A 421 -13.19 2.73 -13.31
N PRO A 422 -14.36 2.39 -12.75
CA PRO A 422 -14.85 1.01 -12.65
C PRO A 422 -14.95 0.32 -14.01
N ARG A 423 -14.67 -0.98 -14.06
CA ARG A 423 -14.58 -1.75 -15.31
C ARG A 423 -14.94 -3.21 -15.17
N VAL A 424 -15.66 -3.70 -16.19
CA VAL A 424 -16.02 -5.12 -16.35
C VAL A 424 -14.77 -5.96 -16.60
N ILE A 425 -13.82 -5.47 -17.41
CA ILE A 425 -12.52 -6.10 -17.63
C ILE A 425 -11.53 -5.08 -18.20
N ASP A 426 -10.26 -5.23 -17.87
CA ASP A 426 -9.11 -4.49 -18.40
C ASP A 426 -7.99 -5.48 -18.69
N LEU A 427 -7.41 -5.39 -19.90
CA LEU A 427 -6.35 -6.21 -20.43
C LEU A 427 -5.16 -5.31 -20.80
N ASP A 428 -4.09 -5.40 -20.01
CA ASP A 428 -2.87 -4.62 -20.19
C ASP A 428 -1.73 -5.51 -20.70
N LEU A 429 -1.11 -5.13 -21.82
CA LEU A 429 0.13 -5.77 -22.27
C LEU A 429 1.29 -5.33 -21.37
N LEU A 430 1.72 -6.21 -20.46
CA LEU A 430 2.75 -5.93 -19.45
C LEU A 430 4.16 -6.07 -20.03
N LEU A 431 4.44 -7.24 -20.59
CA LEU A 431 5.75 -7.60 -21.13
C LEU A 431 5.56 -8.34 -22.45
N TYR A 432 6.50 -8.17 -23.36
CA TYR A 432 6.56 -8.87 -24.64
C TYR A 432 8.03 -9.21 -24.89
N GLU A 433 8.42 -10.43 -24.55
CA GLU A 433 9.82 -10.88 -24.58
C GLU A 433 10.78 -9.86 -23.94
N ASP A 434 11.86 -9.51 -24.65
CA ASP A 434 12.82 -8.47 -24.31
C ASP A 434 12.54 -7.13 -25.02
N VAL A 435 11.36 -6.98 -25.63
CA VAL A 435 11.01 -5.82 -26.46
C VAL A 435 10.85 -4.55 -25.61
N MET A 436 11.50 -3.49 -26.08
CA MET A 436 11.33 -2.12 -25.63
C MET A 436 10.67 -1.33 -26.76
N LEU A 437 9.41 -0.94 -26.55
CA LEU A 437 8.61 -0.21 -27.52
C LEU A 437 7.84 0.92 -26.83
N ASP A 438 8.08 2.17 -27.23
CA ASP A 438 7.20 3.30 -26.93
C ASP A 438 6.75 3.89 -28.27
N THR A 439 5.54 3.54 -28.69
CA THR A 439 5.02 3.95 -30.01
C THR A 439 4.89 5.46 -30.18
N ARG A 440 4.95 6.24 -29.09
CA ARG A 440 5.02 7.71 -29.17
C ARG A 440 6.31 8.20 -29.79
N GLU A 441 7.39 7.43 -29.70
CA GLU A 441 8.69 7.74 -30.30
C GLU A 441 8.69 7.44 -31.80
N THR A 442 7.98 6.39 -32.23
CA THR A 442 7.86 6.01 -33.65
C THR A 442 6.73 6.73 -34.37
N GLY A 443 5.78 7.31 -33.64
CA GLY A 443 4.57 7.93 -34.19
C GLY A 443 3.49 6.92 -34.62
N GLU A 444 3.73 5.63 -34.42
CA GLU A 444 2.80 4.56 -34.76
C GLU A 444 1.62 4.51 -33.78
N ARG A 445 0.43 4.21 -34.29
CA ARG A 445 -0.79 4.06 -33.49
C ARG A 445 -1.52 2.80 -33.90
N ASP A 446 -2.28 2.24 -32.98
CA ASP A 446 -3.17 1.14 -33.33
C ASP A 446 -4.33 1.62 -34.23
N GLU A 447 -5.16 0.68 -34.70
CA GLU A 447 -6.26 0.98 -35.64
C GLU A 447 -7.25 2.03 -35.11
N GLU A 448 -7.33 2.19 -33.79
CA GLU A 448 -8.19 3.13 -33.09
C GLU A 448 -7.43 4.36 -32.56
N GLY A 449 -6.17 4.56 -32.96
CA GLY A 449 -5.38 5.75 -32.64
C GLY A 449 -4.70 5.75 -31.27
N ARG A 450 -4.61 4.61 -30.58
CA ARG A 450 -4.04 4.48 -29.23
C ARG A 450 -2.53 4.24 -29.27
N TRP A 451 -1.87 4.68 -28.21
CA TRP A 451 -0.44 4.49 -27.99
C TRP A 451 -0.18 3.24 -27.13
N LEU A 452 0.88 2.52 -27.48
CA LEU A 452 1.41 1.40 -26.73
C LEU A 452 2.79 1.71 -26.15
N LYS A 453 3.01 1.30 -24.89
CA LYS A 453 4.32 1.25 -24.25
C LYS A 453 4.55 -0.13 -23.62
N VAL A 454 5.62 -0.82 -24.03
CA VAL A 454 6.05 -2.12 -23.51
C VAL A 454 7.55 -2.06 -23.20
N PRO A 455 8.02 -2.49 -22.01
CA PRO A 455 7.25 -2.94 -20.85
C PRO A 455 6.28 -1.89 -20.30
N HIS A 456 5.18 -2.35 -19.69
CA HIS A 456 4.18 -1.47 -19.14
C HIS A 456 4.74 -0.64 -17.98
N GLN A 457 4.60 0.69 -18.06
CA GLN A 457 5.21 1.63 -17.12
C GLN A 457 4.82 1.42 -15.64
N GLY A 458 3.62 0.91 -15.40
CA GLY A 458 3.07 0.71 -14.05
C GLY A 458 3.53 -0.57 -13.35
N ILE A 459 4.37 -1.42 -13.96
CA ILE A 459 4.81 -2.68 -13.33
C ILE A 459 5.48 -2.43 -11.98
N VAL A 460 6.30 -1.38 -11.86
CA VAL A 460 7.15 -1.12 -10.67
C VAL A 460 6.35 -0.68 -9.45
N GLU A 461 5.22 -0.02 -9.65
CA GLU A 461 4.42 0.60 -8.59
C GLU A 461 3.21 -0.25 -8.16
N ARG A 462 2.87 -1.30 -8.92
CA ARG A 462 1.63 -2.06 -8.76
C ARG A 462 1.89 -3.44 -8.18
N GLU A 463 1.66 -3.60 -6.87
CA GLU A 463 1.74 -4.91 -6.21
C GLU A 463 0.79 -5.94 -6.85
N PHE A 464 -0.42 -5.51 -7.21
CA PHE A 464 -1.43 -6.35 -7.87
C PHE A 464 -1.04 -6.79 -9.30
N VAL A 465 0.04 -6.22 -9.87
CA VAL A 465 0.68 -6.71 -11.10
C VAL A 465 1.88 -7.58 -10.77
N LEU A 466 2.72 -7.17 -9.82
CA LEU A 466 3.96 -7.87 -9.47
C LEU A 466 3.70 -9.24 -8.84
N ARG A 467 2.75 -9.39 -7.91
CA ARG A 467 2.42 -10.69 -7.31
C ARG A 467 2.03 -11.75 -8.35
N PRO A 468 1.02 -11.52 -9.22
CA PRO A 468 0.68 -12.49 -10.25
C PRO A 468 1.78 -12.68 -11.30
N LEU A 469 2.62 -11.67 -11.56
CA LEU A 469 3.77 -11.82 -12.45
C LEU A 469 4.86 -12.71 -11.84
N VAL A 470 5.09 -12.63 -10.53
CA VAL A 470 6.00 -13.53 -9.79
C VAL A 470 5.52 -14.98 -9.84
N ASP A 471 4.21 -15.24 -9.86
CA ASP A 471 3.68 -16.60 -9.98
C ASP A 471 4.07 -17.30 -11.29
N LEU A 472 4.23 -16.52 -12.37
CA LEU A 472 4.48 -17.01 -13.72
C LEU A 472 5.94 -16.89 -14.17
N ALA A 473 6.62 -15.84 -13.72
CA ALA A 473 7.92 -15.44 -14.26
C ALA A 473 8.82 -14.81 -13.18
N PRO A 474 9.08 -15.50 -12.06
CA PRO A 474 9.79 -14.92 -10.91
C PRO A 474 11.22 -14.48 -11.25
N SER A 475 11.88 -15.19 -12.17
CA SER A 475 13.27 -14.94 -12.58
C SER A 475 13.42 -14.16 -13.89
N LEU A 476 12.31 -13.75 -14.53
CA LEU A 476 12.35 -13.01 -15.78
C LEU A 476 12.99 -11.64 -15.56
N VAL A 477 14.01 -11.27 -16.31
CA VAL A 477 14.68 -9.96 -16.15
C VAL A 477 13.90 -8.89 -16.91
N HIS A 478 13.39 -7.88 -16.20
CA HIS A 478 12.68 -6.77 -16.81
C HIS A 478 13.58 -6.04 -17.83
N PRO A 479 13.16 -5.85 -19.10
CA PRO A 479 14.02 -5.34 -20.17
C PRO A 479 14.64 -3.97 -19.89
N ALA A 480 13.85 -3.04 -19.35
CA ALA A 480 14.32 -1.70 -18.97
C ALA A 480 15.09 -1.65 -17.65
N LEU A 481 14.55 -2.23 -16.57
CA LEU A 481 15.03 -2.06 -15.21
C LEU A 481 16.15 -3.01 -14.81
N LYS A 482 16.36 -4.08 -15.59
CA LYS A 482 17.34 -5.15 -15.32
C LYS A 482 17.18 -5.81 -13.95
N LYS A 483 15.93 -5.85 -13.44
CA LYS A 483 15.53 -6.52 -12.20
C LYS A 483 14.44 -7.54 -12.49
N THR A 484 14.35 -8.58 -11.67
CA THR A 484 13.30 -9.60 -11.74
C THR A 484 12.01 -9.14 -11.06
N PRO A 485 10.82 -9.66 -11.44
CA PRO A 485 9.57 -9.41 -10.70
C PRO A 485 9.70 -9.69 -9.20
N THR A 486 10.46 -10.72 -8.81
CA THR A 486 10.74 -11.01 -7.39
C THR A 486 11.51 -9.87 -6.72
N GLU A 487 12.59 -9.39 -7.31
CA GLU A 487 13.36 -8.26 -6.78
C GLU A 487 12.54 -6.96 -6.76
N LEU A 488 11.71 -6.73 -7.78
CA LEU A 488 10.83 -5.57 -7.85
C LEU A 488 9.76 -5.63 -6.75
N LEU A 489 9.13 -6.79 -6.54
CA LEU A 489 8.17 -7.01 -5.47
C LEU A 489 8.83 -6.83 -4.10
N SER A 490 10.00 -7.43 -3.87
CA SER A 490 10.75 -7.24 -2.62
C SER A 490 11.12 -5.77 -2.41
N SER A 491 11.53 -5.05 -3.45
CA SER A 491 11.84 -3.62 -3.35
C SER A 491 10.61 -2.79 -3.00
N LEU A 492 9.44 -3.16 -3.50
CA LEU A 492 8.17 -2.50 -3.20
C LEU A 492 7.72 -2.80 -1.76
N THR A 493 7.84 -4.04 -1.31
CA THR A 493 7.37 -4.49 0.01
C THR A 493 8.33 -4.21 1.16
N SER A 494 9.62 -3.94 0.89
CA SER A 494 10.62 -3.65 1.94
C SER A 494 10.50 -2.25 2.54
N SER A 495 9.63 -1.37 2.03
CA SER A 495 9.43 -0.05 2.61
C SER A 495 8.69 -0.16 3.96
N PRO A 496 9.17 0.49 5.04
CA PRO A 496 8.50 0.46 6.35
C PRO A 496 7.05 0.99 6.34
N SER A 497 6.70 1.77 5.32
CA SER A 497 5.36 2.33 5.10
C SER A 497 4.47 1.49 4.18
N PHE A 498 4.97 0.38 3.61
CA PHE A 498 4.22 -0.41 2.64
C PHE A 498 3.23 -1.35 3.36
N ALA A 499 1.94 -1.02 3.27
CA ALA A 499 0.85 -1.89 3.69
C ALA A 499 0.25 -2.56 2.44
N SER A 500 0.36 -3.89 2.36
CA SER A 500 -0.24 -4.64 1.25
C SER A 500 -1.75 -4.74 1.43
N THR A 501 -2.50 -4.34 0.40
CA THR A 501 -3.95 -4.58 0.28
C THR A 501 -4.26 -5.74 -0.67
N VAL A 502 -3.21 -6.41 -1.18
CA VAL A 502 -3.30 -7.45 -2.20
C VAL A 502 -3.25 -8.82 -1.53
N HIS A 503 -4.35 -9.56 -1.61
CA HIS A 503 -4.46 -10.89 -1.01
C HIS A 503 -4.81 -11.91 -2.07
N ARG A 504 -4.26 -13.12 -1.92
CA ARG A 504 -4.60 -14.23 -2.82
C ARG A 504 -6.01 -14.72 -2.50
N VAL A 505 -6.77 -15.04 -3.54
CA VAL A 505 -8.14 -15.54 -3.44
C VAL A 505 -8.35 -16.74 -4.36
N PHE A 506 -9.34 -17.58 -4.07
CA PHE A 506 -9.85 -18.59 -4.99
C PHE A 506 -11.36 -18.42 -5.22
N PRO A 507 -11.89 -18.75 -6.40
CA PRO A 507 -13.30 -18.57 -6.72
C PRO A 507 -14.17 -19.67 -6.12
N LEU A 508 -15.38 -19.29 -5.72
CA LEU A 508 -16.47 -20.19 -5.30
C LEU A 508 -17.63 -20.17 -6.30
N ALA A 509 -17.88 -19.01 -6.91
CA ALA A 509 -18.93 -18.81 -7.91
C ALA A 509 -18.52 -17.66 -8.86
N ALA A 510 -19.38 -17.34 -9.83
CA ALA A 510 -19.13 -16.33 -10.87
C ALA A 510 -18.78 -14.91 -10.35
N SER A 511 -19.15 -14.58 -9.12
CA SER A 511 -18.88 -13.28 -8.47
C SER A 511 -18.23 -13.40 -7.08
N LEU A 512 -18.16 -14.61 -6.53
CA LEU A 512 -17.73 -14.87 -5.16
C LEU A 512 -16.34 -15.49 -5.13
N VAL A 513 -15.46 -14.90 -4.33
CA VAL A 513 -14.11 -15.38 -4.07
C VAL A 513 -13.91 -15.51 -2.56
N HIS A 514 -12.96 -16.35 -2.15
CA HIS A 514 -12.56 -16.51 -0.76
C HIS A 514 -11.05 -16.26 -0.59
N PRO A 515 -10.64 -15.37 0.34
CA PRO A 515 -9.22 -15.16 0.64
C PRO A 515 -8.63 -16.37 1.38
N TYR A 516 -7.36 -16.64 1.12
CA TYR A 516 -6.59 -17.64 1.86
C TYR A 516 -5.12 -17.25 1.92
N PHE A 517 -4.44 -17.68 2.99
CA PHE A 517 -3.02 -17.40 3.21
C PHE A 517 -2.24 -18.69 3.41
N ARG A 518 -1.05 -18.75 2.81
CA ARG A 518 -0.09 -19.84 3.04
C ARG A 518 1.02 -19.33 3.93
N GLN A 519 1.12 -19.92 5.12
CA GLN A 519 2.16 -19.54 6.08
C GLN A 519 3.55 -19.90 5.52
N THR A 520 4.50 -19.00 5.73
CA THR A 520 5.92 -19.20 5.41
C THR A 520 6.70 -19.73 6.62
N SER A 521 6.16 -19.62 7.84
CA SER A 521 6.77 -20.11 9.08
C SER A 521 5.90 -21.18 9.76
N SER A 522 6.56 -22.23 10.24
CA SER A 522 5.96 -23.46 10.77
C SER A 522 5.36 -23.35 12.19
N PHE A 523 5.28 -22.15 12.77
CA PHE A 523 5.14 -22.01 14.22
C PHE A 523 3.80 -21.42 14.71
N LEU A 524 2.89 -20.95 13.84
CA LEU A 524 1.67 -20.25 14.29
C LEU A 524 0.42 -20.51 13.42
N PRO A 525 -0.26 -21.66 13.51
CA PRO A 525 -1.50 -21.93 12.76
C PRO A 525 -2.67 -20.95 13.05
N PHE A 526 -2.51 -20.05 14.02
CA PHE A 526 -3.51 -19.05 14.44
C PHE A 526 -3.34 -17.66 13.80
N ALA A 527 -2.38 -17.48 12.89
CA ALA A 527 -2.09 -16.18 12.27
C ALA A 527 -2.96 -15.81 11.04
N SER A 528 -3.78 -16.73 10.50
CA SER A 528 -4.58 -16.45 9.30
C SER A 528 -5.93 -15.79 9.62
N ASP A 529 -6.23 -14.61 9.06
CA ASP A 529 -7.53 -13.92 9.20
C ASP A 529 -8.67 -14.58 8.42
N THR A 530 -8.41 -15.70 7.75
CA THR A 530 -9.37 -16.33 6.83
C THR A 530 -10.15 -17.44 7.52
N ARG A 531 -11.48 -17.32 7.53
CA ARG A 531 -12.37 -18.38 8.02
C ARG A 531 -12.28 -19.64 7.15
N THR A 532 -12.37 -20.82 7.75
CA THR A 532 -12.61 -22.07 7.02
C THR A 532 -14.06 -22.11 6.52
N LEU A 533 -14.26 -22.54 5.28
CA LEU A 533 -15.56 -22.69 4.63
C LEU A 533 -16.18 -24.05 4.93
N ILE A 534 -17.52 -24.10 4.94
CA ILE A 534 -18.29 -25.32 5.20
C ILE A 534 -18.98 -25.76 3.91
N MET A 535 -18.52 -26.90 3.37
CA MET A 535 -19.17 -27.58 2.26
C MET A 535 -20.09 -28.69 2.81
N SER A 536 -21.39 -28.51 2.66
CA SER A 536 -22.40 -29.41 3.20
C SER A 536 -22.83 -30.48 2.18
N ILE A 537 -22.82 -31.75 2.59
CA ILE A 537 -23.10 -32.89 1.71
C ILE A 537 -24.62 -33.10 1.57
N LEU A 538 -25.15 -32.99 0.35
CA LEU A 538 -26.53 -33.31 -0.01
C LEU A 538 -26.59 -34.45 -1.03
N ASN A 539 -26.84 -35.67 -0.55
CA ASN A 539 -26.99 -36.84 -1.43
C ASN A 539 -28.44 -36.95 -1.94
N LEU A 540 -28.60 -37.02 -3.27
CA LEU A 540 -29.87 -37.26 -3.97
C LEU A 540 -29.97 -38.72 -4.44
N THR A 541 -29.55 -39.66 -3.61
CA THR A 541 -29.54 -41.10 -3.91
C THR A 541 -30.62 -41.85 -3.11
N PRO A 542 -31.34 -42.81 -3.70
CA PRO A 542 -32.31 -43.63 -2.98
C PRO A 542 -31.64 -44.64 -2.05
N ASP A 543 -30.46 -45.15 -2.44
CA ASP A 543 -29.71 -46.13 -1.65
C ASP A 543 -28.94 -45.44 -0.53
N SER A 544 -29.07 -45.87 0.73
CA SER A 544 -28.12 -45.41 1.73
C SER A 544 -27.78 -46.32 2.89
N PHE A 545 -26.53 -46.13 3.31
CA PHE A 545 -25.98 -46.59 4.58
C PHE A 545 -25.74 -45.41 5.53
N SER A 546 -26.08 -44.17 5.14
CA SER A 546 -25.80 -42.99 5.95
C SER A 546 -26.82 -41.86 5.84
N ASP A 547 -27.43 -41.55 4.67
CA ASP A 547 -28.34 -40.38 4.54
C ASP A 547 -29.25 -40.34 3.29
N GLY A 548 -29.41 -41.39 2.52
CA GLY A 548 -30.34 -41.41 1.38
C GLY A 548 -31.75 -41.62 1.88
N ASP A 549 -32.60 -40.66 1.54
CA ASP A 549 -34.05 -40.76 1.69
C ASP A 549 -34.62 -40.95 0.29
N GLU A 550 -35.38 -42.02 0.10
CA GLU A 550 -36.03 -42.33 -1.18
C GLU A 550 -36.81 -41.10 -1.68
N ALA A 551 -37.45 -40.36 -0.77
CA ALA A 551 -38.18 -39.13 -1.05
C ALA A 551 -37.31 -38.01 -1.62
N ARG A 552 -36.04 -37.88 -1.20
CA ARG A 552 -35.10 -36.85 -1.71
C ARG A 552 -34.63 -37.11 -3.13
N SER A 553 -34.57 -38.38 -3.53
CA SER A 553 -34.18 -38.77 -4.90
C SER A 553 -35.34 -38.66 -5.90
N SER A 554 -36.58 -38.75 -5.43
CA SER A 554 -37.78 -38.73 -6.27
C SER A 554 -38.56 -37.40 -6.26
N ASP A 555 -38.41 -36.58 -5.22
CA ASP A 555 -39.13 -35.31 -5.05
C ASP A 555 -38.16 -34.12 -4.86
N VAL A 556 -38.13 -33.25 -5.87
CA VAL A 556 -37.30 -32.04 -5.89
C VAL A 556 -37.67 -31.09 -4.74
N GLN A 557 -38.92 -31.02 -4.29
CA GLN A 557 -39.31 -30.11 -3.20
C GLN A 557 -38.73 -30.55 -1.86
N VAL A 558 -38.65 -31.86 -1.60
CA VAL A 558 -37.99 -32.40 -0.40
C VAL A 558 -36.50 -32.08 -0.43
N ALA A 559 -35.84 -32.28 -1.59
CA ALA A 559 -34.44 -31.93 -1.76
C ALA A 559 -34.17 -30.43 -1.56
N LEU A 560 -35.05 -29.55 -2.07
CA LEU A 560 -34.95 -28.10 -1.87
C LEU A 560 -35.11 -27.71 -0.40
N SER A 561 -36.04 -28.36 0.32
CA SER A 561 -36.23 -28.11 1.74
C SER A 561 -34.98 -28.47 2.55
N GLU A 562 -34.33 -29.58 2.23
CA GLU A 562 -33.09 -29.98 2.91
C GLU A 562 -31.92 -29.04 2.56
N ALA A 563 -31.80 -28.62 1.30
CA ALA A 563 -30.80 -27.64 0.88
C ALA A 563 -30.97 -26.30 1.62
N ARG A 564 -32.21 -25.82 1.79
CA ARG A 564 -32.51 -24.62 2.59
C ARG A 564 -32.04 -24.77 4.04
N LYS A 565 -32.34 -25.92 4.64
CA LYS A 565 -31.89 -26.24 6.00
C LYS A 565 -30.37 -26.21 6.10
N HIS A 566 -29.63 -26.77 5.14
CA HIS A 566 -28.16 -26.70 5.12
C HIS A 566 -27.67 -25.24 5.08
N LEU A 567 -28.28 -24.40 4.24
CA LEU A 567 -27.94 -22.97 4.15
C LEU A 567 -28.26 -22.21 5.45
N GLU A 568 -29.39 -22.51 6.10
CA GLU A 568 -29.78 -21.92 7.39
C GLU A 568 -28.85 -22.34 8.54
N GLU A 569 -28.39 -23.59 8.51
CA GLU A 569 -27.39 -24.12 9.44
C GLU A 569 -26.01 -23.51 9.21
N GLY A 570 -25.77 -22.88 8.05
CA GLY A 570 -24.58 -22.09 7.73
C GLY A 570 -23.62 -22.75 6.75
N ALA A 571 -24.12 -23.58 5.84
CA ALA A 571 -23.35 -24.06 4.70
C ALA A 571 -22.94 -22.87 3.81
N ASP A 572 -21.66 -22.83 3.43
CA ASP A 572 -21.14 -21.91 2.42
C ASP A 572 -21.33 -22.48 1.01
N VAL A 573 -21.19 -23.80 0.90
CA VAL A 573 -21.37 -24.56 -0.34
C VAL A 573 -22.27 -25.76 -0.05
N VAL A 574 -23.22 -26.05 -0.94
CA VAL A 574 -24.00 -27.28 -0.92
C VAL A 574 -23.46 -28.20 -2.00
N ASP A 575 -22.93 -29.36 -1.60
CA ASP A 575 -22.33 -30.34 -2.50
C ASP A 575 -23.30 -31.47 -2.79
N VAL A 576 -23.76 -31.52 -4.04
CA VAL A 576 -24.90 -32.32 -4.47
C VAL A 576 -24.39 -33.56 -5.21
N GLY A 577 -24.67 -34.74 -4.67
CA GLY A 577 -24.28 -36.02 -5.27
C GLY A 577 -25.49 -36.81 -5.76
N GLY A 578 -25.52 -37.18 -7.05
CA GLY A 578 -26.56 -38.05 -7.64
C GLY A 578 -26.22 -39.54 -7.60
N MET A 579 -24.96 -39.87 -7.31
CA MET A 579 -24.39 -41.22 -7.35
C MET A 579 -23.54 -41.48 -6.09
N SER A 580 -23.61 -42.70 -5.55
CA SER A 580 -22.86 -43.04 -4.34
C SER A 580 -21.44 -43.49 -4.68
N THR A 581 -20.44 -42.81 -4.13
CA THR A 581 -19.01 -43.14 -4.31
C THR A 581 -18.48 -44.07 -3.21
N ARG A 582 -19.36 -44.68 -2.41
CA ARG A 582 -18.98 -45.61 -1.32
C ARG A 582 -18.38 -46.90 -1.89
N PRO A 583 -17.46 -47.57 -1.16
CA PRO A 583 -16.95 -48.88 -1.57
C PRO A 583 -18.07 -49.89 -1.85
N GLY A 584 -18.03 -50.51 -3.03
CA GLY A 584 -19.03 -51.47 -3.48
C GLY A 584 -20.37 -50.89 -4.00
N ALA A 585 -20.46 -49.59 -4.27
CA ALA A 585 -21.65 -49.01 -4.92
C ALA A 585 -21.82 -49.50 -6.36
N THR A 586 -23.08 -49.75 -6.76
CA THR A 586 -23.44 -50.07 -8.15
C THR A 586 -23.46 -48.81 -8.99
N ASP A 587 -22.94 -48.90 -10.20
CA ASP A 587 -23.03 -47.81 -11.17
C ASP A 587 -24.45 -47.67 -11.73
N ILE A 588 -25.01 -46.47 -11.65
CA ILE A 588 -26.35 -46.10 -12.16
C ILE A 588 -26.34 -45.52 -13.58
N GLY A 589 -25.15 -45.18 -14.11
CA GLY A 589 -24.97 -44.51 -15.40
C GLY A 589 -25.29 -42.99 -15.37
N SER A 590 -24.79 -42.27 -16.38
CA SER A 590 -24.88 -40.80 -16.42
C SER A 590 -26.30 -40.26 -16.56
N GLU A 591 -27.16 -40.92 -17.34
CA GLU A 591 -28.53 -40.44 -17.60
C GLU A 591 -29.37 -40.35 -16.32
N GLU A 592 -29.24 -41.36 -15.45
CA GLU A 592 -29.94 -41.41 -14.17
C GLU A 592 -29.35 -40.40 -13.17
N GLU A 593 -28.03 -40.22 -13.15
CA GLU A 593 -27.38 -39.21 -12.33
C GLU A 593 -27.83 -37.79 -12.74
N ILE A 594 -27.85 -37.50 -14.05
CA ILE A 594 -28.40 -36.25 -14.61
C ILE A 594 -29.84 -36.03 -14.19
N ARG A 595 -30.68 -37.08 -14.28
CA ARG A 595 -32.10 -37.02 -13.91
C ARG A 595 -32.31 -36.64 -12.45
N ARG A 596 -31.38 -37.02 -11.56
CA ARG A 596 -31.43 -36.68 -10.13
C ARG A 596 -30.96 -35.25 -9.86
N VAL A 597 -29.83 -34.84 -10.43
CA VAL A 597 -29.18 -33.57 -10.04
C VAL A 597 -29.70 -32.37 -10.81
N VAL A 598 -29.92 -32.47 -12.13
CA VAL A 598 -30.24 -31.30 -12.98
C VAL A 598 -31.57 -30.64 -12.62
N PRO A 599 -32.68 -31.37 -12.39
CA PRO A 599 -33.94 -30.75 -11.99
C PRO A 599 -33.83 -30.01 -10.66
N PHE A 600 -33.09 -30.57 -9.70
CA PHE A 600 -32.83 -29.93 -8.41
C PHE A 600 -32.04 -28.63 -8.57
N VAL A 601 -30.93 -28.64 -9.32
CA VAL A 601 -30.12 -27.45 -9.56
C VAL A 601 -30.94 -26.33 -10.21
N LYS A 602 -31.71 -26.65 -11.25
CA LYS A 602 -32.60 -25.67 -11.92
C LYS A 602 -33.63 -25.09 -10.95
N ALA A 603 -34.26 -25.94 -10.13
CA ALA A 603 -35.27 -25.50 -9.19
C ALA A 603 -34.68 -24.62 -8.08
N LEU A 604 -33.49 -24.94 -7.58
CA LEU A 604 -32.79 -24.13 -6.58
C LEU A 604 -32.39 -22.76 -7.15
N ARG A 605 -31.93 -22.73 -8.42
CA ARG A 605 -31.60 -21.49 -9.12
C ARG A 605 -32.81 -20.63 -9.49
N ALA A 606 -33.98 -21.23 -9.68
CA ALA A 606 -35.23 -20.51 -9.90
C ALA A 606 -35.83 -19.92 -8.61
N GLY A 607 -35.42 -20.42 -7.44
CA GLY A 607 -35.93 -20.00 -6.14
C GLY A 607 -35.22 -18.79 -5.52
N GLU A 608 -35.74 -18.35 -4.38
CA GLU A 608 -35.20 -17.21 -3.60
C GLU A 608 -33.78 -17.47 -3.06
N ASP A 609 -33.43 -18.74 -2.85
CA ASP A 609 -32.12 -19.18 -2.34
C ASP A 609 -30.99 -19.07 -3.37
N SER A 610 -31.33 -18.80 -4.64
CA SER A 610 -30.39 -18.69 -5.76
C SER A 610 -29.21 -17.74 -5.50
N LYS A 611 -29.43 -16.65 -4.76
CA LYS A 611 -28.41 -15.65 -4.40
C LYS A 611 -27.50 -16.09 -3.25
N ARG A 612 -27.94 -17.05 -2.43
CA ARG A 612 -27.23 -17.52 -1.23
C ARG A 612 -26.48 -18.83 -1.47
N ALA A 613 -26.99 -19.67 -2.36
CA ALA A 613 -26.45 -21.01 -2.57
C ALA A 613 -25.26 -21.01 -3.52
N VAL A 614 -24.09 -21.44 -3.05
CA VAL A 614 -23.03 -21.97 -3.93
C VAL A 614 -23.27 -23.47 -4.10
N ILE A 615 -23.33 -23.95 -5.33
CA ILE A 615 -23.68 -25.33 -5.65
C ILE A 615 -22.47 -26.06 -6.20
N SER A 616 -21.96 -27.03 -5.45
CA SER A 616 -20.98 -28.01 -5.93
C SER A 616 -21.69 -29.27 -6.40
N ILE A 617 -21.14 -29.92 -7.43
CA ILE A 617 -21.67 -31.17 -7.97
C ILE A 617 -20.61 -32.26 -7.76
N ASP A 618 -20.91 -33.22 -6.90
CA ASP A 618 -20.08 -34.40 -6.64
C ASP A 618 -20.29 -35.41 -7.76
N THR A 619 -19.47 -35.30 -8.81
CA THR A 619 -19.51 -36.21 -9.96
C THR A 619 -18.14 -36.35 -10.59
N PHE A 620 -17.83 -37.57 -11.02
CA PHE A 620 -16.66 -37.88 -11.85
C PHE A 620 -17.02 -37.97 -13.33
N ARG A 621 -18.29 -37.75 -13.71
CA ARG A 621 -18.76 -37.94 -15.09
C ARG A 621 -18.78 -36.63 -15.88
N PRO A 622 -18.09 -36.55 -17.03
CA PRO A 622 -18.00 -35.31 -17.81
C PRO A 622 -19.35 -34.77 -18.28
N ASP A 623 -20.26 -35.66 -18.69
CA ASP A 623 -21.60 -35.32 -19.18
C ASP A 623 -22.53 -34.83 -18.06
N VAL A 624 -22.46 -35.44 -16.87
CA VAL A 624 -23.16 -34.96 -15.66
C VAL A 624 -22.65 -33.58 -15.25
N ALA A 625 -21.32 -33.40 -15.16
CA ALA A 625 -20.69 -32.13 -14.78
C ALA A 625 -21.12 -31.01 -15.74
N ARG A 626 -21.08 -31.28 -17.05
CA ARG A 626 -21.53 -30.35 -18.10
C ARG A 626 -22.99 -29.97 -17.92
N ALA A 627 -23.88 -30.96 -17.80
CA ALA A 627 -25.31 -30.74 -17.67
C ALA A 627 -25.68 -29.99 -16.38
N ALA A 628 -24.99 -30.26 -15.27
CA ALA A 628 -25.24 -29.61 -14.00
C ALA A 628 -24.73 -28.15 -13.99
N LEU A 629 -23.58 -27.86 -14.59
CA LEU A 629 -23.10 -26.49 -14.78
C LEU A 629 -24.03 -25.69 -15.72
N ASP A 630 -24.51 -26.31 -16.80
CA ASP A 630 -25.50 -25.68 -17.70
C ASP A 630 -26.85 -25.43 -16.99
N ALA A 631 -27.16 -26.21 -15.96
CA ALA A 631 -28.30 -25.98 -15.08
C ALA A 631 -28.07 -24.88 -14.03
N GLY A 632 -26.82 -24.43 -13.86
CA GLY A 632 -26.43 -23.36 -12.94
C GLY A 632 -25.64 -23.80 -11.71
N ALA A 633 -25.06 -25.00 -11.68
CA ALA A 633 -24.05 -25.32 -10.66
C ALA A 633 -22.81 -24.41 -10.78
N ASP A 634 -22.03 -24.30 -9.70
CA ASP A 634 -20.85 -23.44 -9.64
C ASP A 634 -19.53 -24.22 -9.63
N ILE A 635 -19.47 -25.38 -8.96
CA ILE A 635 -18.21 -26.11 -8.70
C ILE A 635 -18.35 -27.57 -9.19
N ILE A 636 -17.30 -28.10 -9.82
CA ILE A 636 -17.16 -29.55 -10.05
C ILE A 636 -16.36 -30.13 -8.89
N ASN A 637 -16.93 -31.10 -8.17
CA ASN A 637 -16.21 -31.87 -7.17
C ASN A 637 -15.96 -33.28 -7.69
N ASP A 638 -14.73 -33.55 -8.15
CA ASP A 638 -14.39 -34.81 -8.79
C ASP A 638 -13.53 -35.70 -7.89
N VAL A 639 -14.15 -36.77 -7.39
CA VAL A 639 -13.51 -37.79 -6.56
C VAL A 639 -12.40 -38.58 -7.28
N TYR A 640 -12.34 -38.53 -8.61
CA TYR A 640 -11.29 -39.15 -9.41
C TYR A 640 -10.25 -38.14 -9.91
N GLY A 641 -10.42 -36.85 -9.63
CA GLY A 641 -9.42 -35.83 -9.93
C GLY A 641 -9.12 -35.70 -11.42
N GLY A 642 -10.15 -35.82 -12.27
CA GLY A 642 -10.05 -35.67 -13.72
C GLY A 642 -9.55 -36.91 -14.47
N ARG A 643 -9.46 -38.09 -13.83
CA ARG A 643 -9.04 -39.32 -14.52
C ARG A 643 -10.02 -39.82 -15.57
N GLU A 644 -11.30 -39.47 -15.46
CA GLU A 644 -12.31 -39.89 -16.42
C GLU A 644 -12.12 -39.17 -17.76
N PRO A 645 -12.04 -39.90 -18.88
CA PRO A 645 -11.84 -39.29 -20.19
C PRO A 645 -12.90 -38.22 -20.49
N GLY A 646 -12.47 -37.01 -20.86
CA GLY A 646 -13.37 -35.88 -21.14
C GLY A 646 -13.59 -34.94 -19.96
N MET A 647 -13.24 -35.33 -18.72
CA MET A 647 -13.53 -34.50 -17.54
C MET A 647 -12.65 -33.24 -17.51
N LEU A 648 -11.35 -33.38 -17.78
CA LEU A 648 -10.43 -32.24 -17.80
C LEU A 648 -10.81 -31.22 -18.88
N GLU A 649 -11.29 -31.70 -20.03
CA GLU A 649 -11.79 -30.86 -21.12
C GLU A 649 -13.05 -30.09 -20.70
N VAL A 650 -13.98 -30.74 -19.96
CA VAL A 650 -15.15 -30.07 -19.38
C VAL A 650 -14.73 -29.00 -18.38
N MET A 651 -13.78 -29.31 -17.49
CA MET A 651 -13.26 -28.38 -16.49
C MET A 651 -12.62 -27.13 -17.14
N ALA A 652 -11.82 -27.33 -18.20
CA ALA A 652 -11.19 -26.25 -18.94
C ALA A 652 -12.22 -25.41 -19.71
N GLU A 653 -13.16 -26.05 -20.42
CA GLU A 653 -14.19 -25.38 -21.21
C GLU A 653 -15.14 -24.55 -20.34
N LYS A 654 -15.63 -25.13 -19.23
CA LYS A 654 -16.58 -24.46 -18.33
C LYS A 654 -15.93 -23.43 -17.44
N ALA A 655 -14.60 -23.51 -17.26
CA ALA A 655 -13.81 -22.51 -16.55
C ALA A 655 -14.32 -22.20 -15.13
N CYS A 656 -14.89 -23.18 -14.45
CA CYS A 656 -15.42 -23.06 -13.09
C CYS A 656 -14.39 -23.55 -12.05
N PRO A 657 -14.58 -23.25 -10.75
CA PRO A 657 -13.84 -23.92 -9.69
C PRO A 657 -13.99 -25.44 -9.76
N VAL A 658 -12.92 -26.16 -9.44
CA VAL A 658 -12.86 -27.62 -9.47
C VAL A 658 -12.16 -28.16 -8.23
N VAL A 659 -12.73 -29.17 -7.59
CA VAL A 659 -12.06 -29.96 -6.54
C VAL A 659 -11.47 -31.19 -7.19
N LEU A 660 -10.14 -31.31 -7.14
CA LEU A 660 -9.40 -32.47 -7.60
C LEU A 660 -9.02 -33.33 -6.40
N MET A 661 -9.71 -34.46 -6.23
CA MET A 661 -9.46 -35.38 -5.13
C MET A 661 -8.50 -36.50 -5.53
N HIS A 662 -7.49 -36.76 -4.69
CA HIS A 662 -6.65 -37.93 -4.82
C HIS A 662 -7.44 -39.21 -4.51
N SER A 663 -7.49 -40.14 -5.47
CA SER A 663 -7.98 -41.50 -5.28
C SER A 663 -7.22 -42.49 -6.17
N ARG A 664 -7.43 -43.80 -6.00
CA ARG A 664 -6.92 -44.83 -6.91
C ARG A 664 -7.98 -45.90 -7.15
N GLY A 665 -8.05 -46.39 -8.38
CA GLY A 665 -9.07 -47.35 -8.80
C GLY A 665 -10.48 -46.79 -8.68
N ASP A 666 -11.42 -47.68 -8.42
CA ASP A 666 -12.86 -47.45 -8.35
C ASP A 666 -13.44 -48.02 -7.03
N PRO A 667 -14.73 -47.82 -6.71
CA PRO A 667 -15.38 -48.38 -5.53
C PRO A 667 -15.18 -49.87 -5.24
N SER A 668 -14.94 -50.70 -6.25
CA SER A 668 -14.69 -52.14 -6.13
C SER A 668 -13.21 -52.52 -5.93
N THR A 669 -12.29 -51.62 -6.30
CA THR A 669 -10.83 -51.88 -6.30
C THR A 669 -10.04 -51.03 -5.30
N MET A 670 -10.52 -49.83 -4.93
CA MET A 670 -9.77 -48.84 -4.16
C MET A 670 -9.23 -49.36 -2.82
N THR A 671 -9.95 -50.27 -2.16
CA THR A 671 -9.54 -50.82 -0.84
C THR A 671 -8.30 -51.70 -0.92
N ARG A 672 -7.92 -52.18 -2.11
CA ARG A 672 -6.72 -52.99 -2.35
C ARG A 672 -5.52 -52.16 -2.84
N LEU A 673 -5.73 -50.89 -3.20
CA LEU A 673 -4.71 -50.03 -3.82
C LEU A 673 -4.01 -49.08 -2.82
N THR A 674 -3.74 -49.59 -1.62
CA THR A 674 -3.23 -48.83 -0.45
C THR A 674 -1.71 -48.81 -0.34
N THR A 675 -0.96 -49.29 -1.33
CA THR A 675 0.52 -49.32 -1.31
C THR A 675 1.09 -48.12 -2.06
N TYR A 676 1.89 -47.30 -1.41
CA TYR A 676 2.46 -46.06 -1.98
C TYR A 676 3.97 -46.17 -2.10
N ASP A 677 4.51 -45.88 -3.28
CA ASP A 677 5.95 -45.82 -3.51
C ASP A 677 6.57 -44.73 -2.66
N ASN A 678 7.76 -45.00 -2.11
CA ASN A 678 8.51 -44.06 -1.25
C ASN A 678 7.74 -43.57 0.00
N GLY A 679 6.71 -44.31 0.40
CA GLY A 679 5.90 -44.03 1.57
C GLY A 679 4.64 -43.21 1.25
N LEU A 680 3.71 -43.20 2.21
CA LEU A 680 2.37 -42.64 2.03
C LEU A 680 2.37 -41.17 1.58
N VAL A 681 3.08 -40.29 2.28
CA VAL A 681 3.02 -38.84 2.03
C VAL A 681 3.62 -38.50 0.67
N GLU A 682 4.79 -39.07 0.36
CA GLU A 682 5.48 -38.80 -0.91
C GLU A 682 4.71 -39.39 -2.09
N GLY A 683 4.20 -40.62 -1.96
CA GLY A 683 3.39 -41.23 -3.01
C GLY A 683 2.10 -40.46 -3.29
N VAL A 684 1.38 -40.01 -2.26
CA VAL A 684 0.18 -39.17 -2.42
C VAL A 684 0.54 -37.81 -3.02
N ARG A 685 1.63 -37.17 -2.56
CA ARG A 685 2.10 -35.88 -3.10
C ARG A 685 2.36 -35.99 -4.60
N ARG A 686 3.19 -36.94 -5.02
CA ARG A 686 3.57 -37.15 -6.43
C ARG A 686 2.33 -37.33 -7.32
N GLU A 687 1.39 -38.16 -6.91
CA GLU A 687 0.17 -38.41 -7.69
C GLU A 687 -0.74 -37.19 -7.77
N MET A 688 -0.81 -36.37 -6.71
CA MET A 688 -1.52 -35.10 -6.74
C MET A 688 -0.82 -34.06 -7.62
N GLU A 689 0.51 -34.01 -7.62
CA GLU A 689 1.29 -33.13 -8.50
C GLU A 689 1.06 -33.49 -9.97
N GLU A 690 1.09 -34.78 -10.32
CA GLU A 690 0.76 -35.27 -11.67
C GLU A 690 -0.69 -34.95 -12.07
N MET A 691 -1.63 -35.04 -11.13
CA MET A 691 -3.05 -34.70 -11.34
C MET A 691 -3.22 -33.22 -11.67
N VAL A 692 -2.57 -32.33 -10.92
CA VAL A 692 -2.56 -30.89 -11.17
C VAL A 692 -1.90 -30.57 -12.51
N GLU A 693 -0.76 -31.19 -12.81
CA GLU A 693 -0.05 -30.99 -14.08
C GLU A 693 -0.95 -31.33 -15.29
N LYS A 694 -1.67 -32.45 -15.23
CA LYS A 694 -2.63 -32.85 -16.27
C LYS A 694 -3.78 -31.85 -16.40
N ALA A 695 -4.32 -31.36 -15.29
CA ALA A 695 -5.39 -30.37 -15.32
C ALA A 695 -4.93 -29.05 -15.96
N LEU A 696 -3.75 -28.53 -15.55
CA LEU A 696 -3.16 -27.33 -16.14
C LEU A 696 -2.87 -27.53 -17.64
N ALA A 697 -2.33 -28.68 -18.04
CA ALA A 697 -2.05 -29.01 -19.43
C ALA A 697 -3.32 -29.10 -20.30
N ALA A 698 -4.45 -29.50 -19.72
CA ALA A 698 -5.75 -29.50 -20.38
C ALA A 698 -6.40 -28.10 -20.49
N GLY A 699 -5.80 -27.07 -19.87
CA GLY A 699 -6.31 -25.70 -19.87
C GLY A 699 -7.16 -25.33 -18.64
N VAL A 700 -7.21 -26.19 -17.61
CA VAL A 700 -7.83 -25.82 -16.33
C VAL A 700 -6.99 -24.72 -15.70
N ARG A 701 -7.66 -23.63 -15.29
CA ARG A 701 -6.98 -22.44 -14.76
C ARG A 701 -6.46 -22.70 -13.37
N ARG A 702 -5.23 -22.26 -13.12
CA ARG A 702 -4.56 -22.44 -11.83
C ARG A 702 -5.41 -21.96 -10.65
N TRP A 703 -6.03 -20.78 -10.77
CA TRP A 703 -6.87 -20.22 -9.71
C TRP A 703 -8.17 -20.98 -9.45
N ASN A 704 -8.62 -21.86 -10.36
CA ASN A 704 -9.86 -22.63 -10.18
C ASN A 704 -9.66 -23.94 -9.41
N ILE A 705 -8.43 -24.39 -9.18
CA ILE A 705 -8.16 -25.71 -8.62
C ILE A 705 -8.16 -25.66 -7.08
N ILE A 706 -8.92 -26.57 -6.48
CA ILE A 706 -8.94 -26.91 -5.05
C ILE A 706 -8.50 -28.36 -4.90
N LEU A 707 -7.65 -28.68 -3.93
CA LEU A 707 -7.10 -30.02 -3.74
C LEU A 707 -7.77 -30.76 -2.58
N ASP A 708 -8.09 -32.04 -2.76
CA ASP A 708 -8.50 -32.94 -1.65
C ASP A 708 -7.56 -34.17 -1.59
N PRO A 709 -6.84 -34.40 -0.47
CA PRO A 709 -5.99 -35.59 -0.29
C PRO A 709 -6.75 -36.94 -0.31
N GLY A 710 -8.08 -36.92 -0.29
CA GLY A 710 -8.96 -38.07 -0.47
C GLY A 710 -8.92 -39.06 0.69
N PHE A 711 -9.36 -38.61 1.87
CA PHE A 711 -9.45 -39.45 3.05
C PHE A 711 -10.49 -40.57 2.88
N GLY A 712 -10.09 -41.80 3.21
CA GLY A 712 -10.87 -43.01 3.00
C GLY A 712 -10.83 -43.56 1.58
N PHE A 713 -10.10 -42.93 0.64
CA PHE A 713 -9.94 -43.41 -0.73
C PHE A 713 -8.54 -43.94 -0.98
N ALA A 714 -8.44 -45.23 -1.27
CA ALA A 714 -7.18 -45.96 -1.45
C ALA A 714 -6.18 -45.82 -0.29
N LYS A 715 -6.69 -45.65 0.94
CA LYS A 715 -5.91 -45.54 2.17
C LYS A 715 -6.50 -46.44 3.25
N SER A 716 -5.66 -47.21 3.92
CA SER A 716 -6.04 -47.96 5.13
C SER A 716 -6.36 -47.00 6.29
N SER A 717 -6.99 -47.50 7.37
CA SER A 717 -7.31 -46.69 8.54
C SER A 717 -6.07 -45.98 9.12
N ASP A 718 -4.98 -46.72 9.31
CA ASP A 718 -3.73 -46.17 9.85
C ASP A 718 -3.12 -45.11 8.93
N GLN A 719 -3.19 -45.33 7.61
CA GLN A 719 -2.72 -44.36 6.62
C GLN A 719 -3.54 -43.07 6.65
N ASN A 720 -4.86 -43.14 6.87
CA ASN A 720 -5.67 -41.93 6.99
C ASN A 720 -5.23 -41.07 8.19
N PHE A 721 -4.99 -41.68 9.37
CA PHE A 721 -4.46 -40.92 10.51
C PHE A 721 -3.03 -40.42 10.28
N ALA A 722 -2.18 -41.25 9.67
CA ALA A 722 -0.81 -40.86 9.34
C ALA A 722 -0.76 -39.68 8.36
N LEU A 723 -1.66 -39.64 7.37
CA LEU A 723 -1.78 -38.54 6.43
C LEU A 723 -2.31 -37.27 7.11
N LEU A 724 -3.34 -37.38 7.95
CA LEU A 724 -3.90 -36.24 8.69
C LEU A 724 -2.83 -35.56 9.57
N ARG A 725 -2.04 -36.37 10.29
CA ARG A 725 -0.92 -35.88 11.11
C ARG A 725 0.18 -35.19 10.29
N ARG A 726 0.38 -35.63 9.04
CA ARG A 726 1.48 -35.18 8.17
C ARG A 726 1.00 -34.29 7.01
N LEU A 727 -0.18 -33.67 7.13
CA LEU A 727 -0.66 -32.67 6.16
C LEU A 727 0.35 -31.54 5.90
N PRO A 728 1.04 -30.96 6.91
CA PRO A 728 2.07 -29.95 6.65
C PRO A 728 3.22 -30.46 5.79
N GLU A 729 3.55 -31.75 5.90
CA GLU A 729 4.57 -32.36 5.05
C GLU A 729 4.04 -32.55 3.64
N LEU A 730 2.78 -32.96 3.45
CA LEU A 730 2.17 -33.11 2.13
C LEU A 730 2.30 -31.82 1.30
N PHE A 731 2.06 -30.66 1.93
CA PHE A 731 2.10 -29.32 1.33
C PHE A 731 3.37 -28.51 1.68
N ALA A 732 4.48 -29.19 1.98
CA ALA A 732 5.75 -28.55 2.35
C ALA A 732 6.26 -27.57 1.27
N SER A 733 7.18 -26.68 1.64
CA SER A 733 7.75 -25.65 0.75
C SER A 733 8.39 -26.17 -0.54
N SER A 734 8.83 -27.44 -0.55
CA SER A 734 9.39 -28.10 -1.73
C SER A 734 8.34 -28.61 -2.72
N SER A 735 7.05 -28.62 -2.36
CA SER A 735 5.96 -29.13 -3.21
C SER A 735 5.30 -28.02 -4.03
N THR A 736 4.93 -28.36 -5.27
CA THR A 736 4.13 -27.47 -6.14
C THR A 736 2.68 -27.35 -5.65
N LEU A 737 2.23 -28.25 -4.78
CA LEU A 737 0.88 -28.24 -4.22
C LEU A 737 0.66 -27.19 -3.14
N ARG A 738 1.76 -26.69 -2.52
CA ARG A 738 1.70 -25.79 -1.35
C ARG A 738 0.77 -24.61 -1.54
N GLU A 739 0.75 -24.06 -2.74
CA GLU A 739 0.07 -22.81 -3.02
C GLU A 739 -1.43 -22.97 -3.35
N TYR A 740 -1.95 -24.20 -3.49
CA TYR A 740 -3.36 -24.47 -3.80
C TYR A 740 -4.24 -24.51 -2.54
N PRO A 741 -5.50 -24.05 -2.58
CA PRO A 741 -6.48 -24.24 -1.50
C PRO A 741 -6.81 -25.73 -1.30
N VAL A 742 -7.13 -26.12 -0.06
CA VAL A 742 -7.32 -27.51 0.33
C VAL A 742 -8.70 -27.74 0.95
N LEU A 743 -9.36 -28.78 0.45
CA LEU A 743 -10.61 -29.33 0.98
C LEU A 743 -10.33 -30.63 1.74
N LEU A 744 -10.96 -30.80 2.91
CA LEU A 744 -10.85 -32.03 3.71
C LEU A 744 -12.23 -32.65 3.98
N GLY A 745 -12.47 -33.84 3.42
CA GLY A 745 -13.69 -34.63 3.62
C GLY A 745 -13.54 -35.77 4.62
N LEU A 746 -13.69 -35.47 5.93
CA LEU A 746 -13.55 -36.46 7.01
C LEU A 746 -14.88 -36.98 7.58
N SER A 747 -16.00 -36.36 7.22
CA SER A 747 -17.29 -36.63 7.86
C SER A 747 -17.77 -38.07 7.69
N ARG A 748 -18.15 -38.68 8.82
CA ARG A 748 -18.68 -40.04 8.97
C ARG A 748 -17.80 -41.17 8.42
N LYS A 749 -16.53 -40.91 8.14
CA LYS A 749 -15.59 -41.90 7.59
C LYS A 749 -15.36 -43.05 8.59
N ARG A 750 -15.33 -44.28 8.08
CA ARG A 750 -15.25 -45.51 8.90
C ARG A 750 -13.99 -45.57 9.77
N PHE A 751 -12.87 -45.03 9.30
CA PHE A 751 -11.60 -45.11 10.04
C PHE A 751 -11.62 -44.29 11.34
N LEU A 752 -12.53 -43.33 11.49
CA LEU A 752 -12.68 -42.54 12.71
C LEU A 752 -13.28 -43.33 13.89
N ALA A 753 -14.13 -44.31 13.56
CA ALA A 753 -14.80 -45.19 14.54
C ALA A 753 -15.18 -46.51 13.83
N PRO A 754 -14.22 -47.45 13.67
CA PRO A 754 -14.45 -48.72 12.97
C PRO A 754 -15.50 -49.62 13.65
N GLU A 755 -15.69 -49.46 14.96
CA GLU A 755 -16.63 -50.20 15.80
C GLU A 755 -18.09 -49.76 15.60
N LYS A 756 -18.32 -48.49 15.25
CA LYS A 756 -19.66 -47.96 14.94
C LYS A 756 -20.06 -48.43 13.55
N LYS A 757 -21.15 -49.19 13.44
CA LYS A 757 -21.64 -49.70 12.14
C LYS A 757 -22.41 -48.62 11.38
N ASP A 758 -23.29 -47.90 12.06
CA ASP A 758 -24.01 -46.77 11.49
C ASP A 758 -23.07 -45.57 11.35
N ALA A 759 -23.08 -44.95 10.17
CA ALA A 759 -22.31 -43.76 9.88
C ALA A 759 -22.80 -42.54 10.67
N LYS A 760 -24.11 -42.46 10.97
CA LYS A 760 -24.70 -41.34 11.73
C LYS A 760 -24.24 -41.30 13.18
N GLU A 761 -23.87 -42.43 13.75
CA GLU A 761 -23.35 -42.52 15.12
C GLU A 761 -21.93 -41.91 15.25
N ARG A 762 -21.24 -41.62 14.14
CA ARG A 762 -19.86 -41.07 14.11
C ARG A 762 -19.78 -39.54 14.19
N ARG A 763 -20.84 -38.90 14.70
CA ARG A 763 -20.97 -37.43 14.77
C ARG A 763 -19.86 -36.78 15.61
N MET A 764 -19.59 -37.31 16.80
CA MET A 764 -18.57 -36.76 17.71
C MET A 764 -17.14 -36.95 17.17
N GLU A 765 -16.85 -38.09 16.56
CA GLU A 765 -15.55 -38.35 15.96
C GLU A 765 -15.32 -37.49 14.72
N THR A 766 -16.40 -37.21 13.97
CA THR A 766 -16.38 -36.22 12.88
C THR A 766 -16.06 -34.82 13.43
N ALA A 767 -16.72 -34.39 14.50
CA ALA A 767 -16.44 -33.10 15.13
C ALA A 767 -14.96 -32.96 15.54
N ALA A 768 -14.41 -33.99 16.20
CA ALA A 768 -12.99 -34.02 16.57
C ALA A 768 -12.06 -33.93 15.35
N ALA A 769 -12.40 -34.63 14.27
CA ALA A 769 -11.64 -34.59 13.02
C ALA A 769 -11.70 -33.21 12.34
N VAL A 770 -12.86 -32.54 12.36
CA VAL A 770 -13.02 -31.16 11.85
C VAL A 770 -12.20 -30.17 12.66
N VAL A 771 -12.19 -30.27 13.99
CA VAL A 771 -11.33 -29.46 14.86
C VAL A 771 -9.85 -29.62 14.47
N ALA A 772 -9.39 -30.87 14.28
CA ALA A 772 -8.02 -31.14 13.86
C ALA A 772 -7.68 -30.54 12.49
N CYS A 773 -8.63 -30.56 11.53
CA CYS A 773 -8.48 -29.94 10.22
C CYS A 773 -8.32 -28.44 10.31
N VAL A 774 -9.23 -27.77 11.01
CA VAL A 774 -9.22 -26.31 11.16
C VAL A 774 -7.97 -25.87 11.92
N ALA A 775 -7.61 -26.57 12.99
CA ALA A 775 -6.41 -26.31 13.78
C ALA A 775 -5.10 -26.55 13.03
N SER A 776 -5.11 -27.33 11.94
CA SER A 776 -3.91 -27.57 11.13
C SER A 776 -3.40 -26.32 10.42
N GLY A 777 -4.28 -25.35 10.13
CA GLY A 777 -3.96 -24.16 9.32
C GLY A 777 -3.79 -24.45 7.82
N TRP A 778 -4.05 -25.68 7.36
CA TRP A 778 -3.92 -26.12 5.97
C TRP A 778 -5.28 -26.48 5.32
N CYS A 779 -6.40 -26.03 5.89
CA CYS A 779 -7.74 -26.41 5.44
C CYS A 779 -8.61 -25.17 5.20
N GLU A 780 -8.88 -24.88 3.92
CA GLU A 780 -9.78 -23.80 3.51
C GLU A 780 -11.23 -24.25 3.49
N VAL A 781 -11.50 -25.53 3.23
CA VAL A 781 -12.86 -26.07 3.12
C VAL A 781 -12.98 -27.40 3.87
N VAL A 782 -13.96 -27.51 4.76
CA VAL A 782 -14.34 -28.80 5.37
C VAL A 782 -15.62 -29.32 4.74
N ARG A 783 -15.63 -30.59 4.35
CA ARG A 783 -16.80 -31.25 3.75
C ARG A 783 -17.51 -32.16 4.76
N VAL A 784 -18.76 -31.82 5.10
CA VAL A 784 -19.48 -32.39 6.26
C VAL A 784 -20.96 -32.72 6.00
N HIS A 785 -21.50 -33.70 6.74
CA HIS A 785 -22.96 -33.95 6.78
C HIS A 785 -23.64 -33.06 7.84
N GLU A 786 -23.06 -32.95 9.04
CA GLU A 786 -23.60 -32.13 10.14
C GLU A 786 -23.14 -30.67 10.03
N THR A 787 -23.87 -29.87 9.25
CA THR A 787 -23.52 -28.47 8.92
C THR A 787 -23.48 -27.58 10.16
N LYS A 788 -24.51 -27.66 10.99
CA LYS A 788 -24.61 -26.87 12.23
C LYS A 788 -23.40 -27.09 13.16
N ASP A 789 -23.00 -28.34 13.33
CA ASP A 789 -21.86 -28.69 14.19
C ASP A 789 -20.56 -28.10 13.66
N ALA A 790 -20.32 -28.22 12.36
CA ALA A 790 -19.13 -27.66 11.73
C ALA A 790 -19.09 -26.13 11.89
N ARG A 791 -20.24 -25.46 11.78
CA ARG A 791 -20.36 -24.02 12.03
C ARG A 791 -19.98 -23.65 13.46
N GLU A 792 -20.55 -24.34 14.44
CA GLU A 792 -20.24 -24.09 15.86
C GLU A 792 -18.75 -24.31 16.15
N ILE A 793 -18.13 -25.33 15.55
CA ILE A 793 -16.69 -25.60 15.66
C ILE A 793 -15.84 -24.48 15.03
N VAL A 794 -16.14 -24.09 13.79
CA VAL A 794 -15.39 -23.02 13.09
C VAL A 794 -15.55 -21.69 13.83
N GLN A 795 -16.75 -21.38 14.32
CA GLN A 795 -16.98 -20.17 15.13
C GLN A 795 -16.20 -20.19 16.44
N ALA A 796 -16.22 -21.31 17.17
CA ALA A 796 -15.44 -21.46 18.40
C ALA A 796 -13.94 -21.28 18.12
N PHE A 797 -13.43 -21.87 17.03
CA PHE A 797 -12.04 -21.72 16.64
C PHE A 797 -11.67 -20.28 16.26
N ASN A 798 -12.54 -19.55 15.57
CA ASN A 798 -12.34 -18.12 15.26
C ASN A 798 -12.24 -17.28 16.53
N VAL A 799 -13.06 -17.56 17.55
CA VAL A 799 -12.96 -16.89 18.86
C VAL A 799 -11.62 -17.19 19.52
N VAL A 800 -11.17 -18.45 19.50
CA VAL A 800 -9.85 -18.85 20.03
C VAL A 800 -8.73 -18.12 19.28
N GLN A 801 -8.77 -18.06 17.94
CA GLN A 801 -7.81 -17.31 17.13
C GLN A 801 -7.79 -15.82 17.51
N GLN A 802 -8.96 -15.18 17.61
CA GLN A 802 -9.07 -13.76 17.97
C GLN A 802 -8.53 -13.49 19.39
N TYR A 803 -8.84 -14.38 20.35
CA TYR A 803 -8.31 -14.29 21.70
C TYR A 803 -6.78 -14.41 21.71
N CYS A 804 -6.21 -15.40 21.01
CA CYS A 804 -4.77 -15.62 20.94
C CYS A 804 -4.03 -14.46 20.27
N ARG A 805 -4.68 -13.71 19.36
CA ARG A 805 -4.11 -12.49 18.76
C ARG A 805 -4.12 -11.28 19.68
N SER A 806 -5.12 -11.16 20.56
CA SER A 806 -5.28 -9.98 21.42
C SER A 806 -4.34 -9.95 22.63
N ARG A 807 -3.69 -11.08 22.96
CA ARG A 807 -2.68 -11.16 24.03
C ARG A 807 -1.28 -11.35 23.45
N ILE A 808 -0.32 -10.54 23.91
CA ILE A 808 1.11 -10.76 23.67
C ILE A 808 1.50 -12.00 24.46
N ILE A 809 1.47 -13.18 23.83
CA ILE A 809 2.07 -14.39 24.39
C ILE A 809 3.55 -14.34 23.99
N PRO A 810 4.50 -14.23 24.94
CA PRO A 810 5.93 -14.28 24.64
C PRO A 810 6.25 -15.55 23.85
N SER A 811 7.14 -15.46 22.85
CA SER A 811 7.49 -16.56 21.94
C SER A 811 7.95 -17.84 22.65
N SER A 812 8.39 -17.76 23.90
CA SER A 812 8.76 -18.88 24.77
C SER A 812 7.57 -19.65 25.35
N SER A 813 6.37 -19.06 25.40
CA SER A 813 5.14 -19.64 25.98
C SER A 813 4.18 -20.18 24.91
N LEU A 814 4.46 -19.94 23.63
CA LEU A 814 3.66 -20.39 22.48
C LEU A 814 3.68 -21.91 22.26
N ASN A 815 4.77 -22.56 22.70
CA ASN A 815 4.85 -24.03 22.75
C ASN A 815 3.83 -24.62 23.70
N VAL A 816 3.47 -23.93 24.79
CA VAL A 816 2.47 -24.41 25.77
C VAL A 816 1.07 -24.41 25.15
N LEU A 817 0.73 -23.39 24.35
CA LEU A 817 -0.58 -23.29 23.69
C LEU A 817 -0.76 -24.33 22.56
N VAL A 818 0.28 -24.55 21.77
CA VAL A 818 0.30 -25.62 20.75
C VAL A 818 0.25 -27.00 21.42
N VAL A 819 0.95 -27.20 22.54
CA VAL A 819 0.88 -28.43 23.34
C VAL A 819 -0.49 -28.61 23.99
N ILE A 820 -1.15 -27.55 24.48
CA ILE A 820 -2.51 -27.62 25.04
C ILE A 820 -3.54 -28.00 23.98
N LEU A 821 -3.43 -27.46 22.75
CA LEU A 821 -4.36 -27.77 21.66
C LEU A 821 -4.05 -29.10 20.97
N GLN A 822 -2.78 -29.50 20.87
CA GLN A 822 -2.38 -30.86 20.47
C GLN A 822 -2.76 -31.89 21.54
N ALA A 823 -2.74 -31.53 22.83
CA ALA A 823 -3.26 -32.33 23.92
C ALA A 823 -4.79 -32.40 23.87
N PHE A 824 -5.49 -31.32 23.52
CA PHE A 824 -6.95 -31.33 23.30
C PHE A 824 -7.34 -32.24 22.12
N ALA A 825 -6.62 -32.14 21.00
CA ALA A 825 -6.81 -32.99 19.84
C ALA A 825 -6.44 -34.46 20.15
N SER A 826 -5.33 -34.70 20.85
CA SER A 826 -4.92 -36.04 21.30
C SER A 826 -5.85 -36.62 22.36
N PHE A 827 -6.43 -35.80 23.22
CA PHE A 827 -7.42 -36.18 24.23
C PHE A 827 -8.77 -36.51 23.58
N ALA A 828 -9.21 -35.73 22.60
CA ALA A 828 -10.38 -36.05 21.78
C ALA A 828 -10.18 -37.35 20.98
N LEU A 829 -8.97 -37.57 20.44
CA LEU A 829 -8.59 -38.83 19.78
C LEU A 829 -8.54 -40.01 20.77
N THR A 830 -8.03 -39.80 21.99
CA THR A 830 -7.92 -40.81 23.04
C THR A 830 -9.30 -41.20 23.60
N LEU A 831 -10.21 -40.23 23.75
CA LEU A 831 -11.62 -40.45 24.10
C LEU A 831 -12.35 -41.28 23.04
N ALA A 832 -12.07 -41.05 21.75
CA ALA A 832 -12.60 -41.88 20.67
C ALA A 832 -12.09 -43.33 20.76
N THR A 833 -10.84 -43.56 21.19
CA THR A 833 -10.26 -44.90 21.31
C THR A 833 -10.60 -45.68 22.59
N ARG A 834 -11.17 -45.06 23.64
CA ARG A 834 -11.38 -45.71 24.96
C ARG A 834 -12.80 -46.19 25.25
N THR A 835 -13.71 -46.19 24.29
CA THR A 835 -15.07 -46.73 24.49
C THR A 835 -15.14 -48.25 24.28
N SER A 836 -14.25 -49.00 24.92
CA SER A 836 -14.38 -50.45 25.09
C SER A 836 -14.25 -50.81 26.57
N HIS A 837 -15.27 -50.50 27.38
CA HIS A 837 -15.77 -51.31 28.51
C HIS A 837 -16.88 -50.55 29.27
N ARG A 838 -17.96 -51.28 29.59
CA ARG A 838 -19.22 -50.80 30.19
C ARG A 838 -19.13 -50.64 31.72
N SER A 839 -19.74 -49.57 32.28
CA SER A 839 -20.74 -49.64 33.38
C SER A 839 -21.51 -48.31 33.51
N PRO A 840 -22.71 -48.29 34.14
CA PRO A 840 -23.59 -47.12 34.18
C PRO A 840 -23.50 -46.42 35.54
N ASP A 841 -22.92 -45.23 35.59
CA ASP A 841 -23.08 -44.29 36.70
C ASP A 841 -23.08 -42.84 36.15
N PRO A 842 -23.77 -41.89 36.81
CA PRO A 842 -23.92 -40.51 36.31
C PRO A 842 -22.57 -39.78 36.30
N PRO A 843 -22.39 -38.75 35.44
CA PRO A 843 -21.07 -38.20 35.17
C PRO A 843 -20.55 -37.44 36.40
N MET A 844 -19.55 -38.02 37.06
CA MET A 844 -18.68 -37.32 38.01
C MET A 844 -17.83 -36.30 37.24
N SER A 845 -17.65 -35.14 37.85
CA SER A 845 -16.73 -34.06 37.44
C SER A 845 -15.36 -34.59 36.99
N LEU A 846 -15.08 -34.52 35.68
CA LEU A 846 -13.78 -34.82 35.10
C LEU A 846 -12.85 -33.61 35.29
N LEU A 847 -12.24 -33.52 36.47
CA LEU A 847 -10.97 -32.82 36.66
C LEU A 847 -9.86 -33.74 36.11
N LEU A 848 -9.03 -33.22 35.20
CA LEU A 848 -7.82 -33.90 34.73
C LEU A 848 -6.93 -34.27 35.94
N PRO A 849 -6.39 -35.50 36.03
CA PRO A 849 -5.29 -35.77 36.96
C PRO A 849 -4.07 -34.99 36.49
N THR A 850 -3.60 -34.06 37.32
CA THR A 850 -2.41 -33.21 37.11
C THR A 850 -1.11 -34.01 36.92
N GLU A 851 -1.15 -35.32 37.17
CA GLU A 851 0.01 -36.20 37.24
C GLU A 851 0.63 -36.55 35.87
N HIS A 852 -0.09 -36.35 34.75
CA HIS A 852 0.42 -36.64 33.39
C HIS A 852 0.97 -35.43 32.63
N LEU A 853 0.79 -34.20 33.14
CA LEU A 853 1.36 -32.99 32.53
C LEU A 853 2.86 -32.82 32.86
N ALA A 854 3.35 -33.50 33.89
CA ALA A 854 4.73 -33.43 34.35
C ALA A 854 5.76 -34.09 33.40
N GLU A 855 5.33 -34.97 32.48
CA GLU A 855 6.25 -35.62 31.53
C GLU A 855 6.60 -34.73 30.31
N PHE A 856 5.86 -33.64 30.07
CA PHE A 856 6.05 -32.74 28.91
C PHE A 856 6.49 -31.31 29.27
N ALA A 857 6.47 -30.93 30.55
CA ALA A 857 6.94 -29.64 31.02
C ALA A 857 8.38 -29.76 31.54
N THR A 858 9.30 -28.96 31.02
CA THR A 858 10.70 -28.95 31.48
C THR A 858 10.91 -28.28 32.84
N ASP A 859 9.88 -27.60 33.39
CA ASP A 859 9.90 -26.93 34.70
C ASP A 859 8.48 -26.84 35.31
N ALA A 860 8.40 -26.81 36.65
CA ALA A 860 7.19 -26.81 37.46
C ALA A 860 6.37 -25.51 37.37
N ASP A 861 7.00 -24.36 37.14
CA ASP A 861 6.30 -23.07 37.01
C ASP A 861 5.40 -23.03 35.76
N THR A 862 5.82 -23.70 34.69
CA THR A 862 5.08 -23.76 33.41
C THR A 862 3.82 -24.62 33.51
N ALA A 863 3.84 -25.66 34.34
CA ALA A 863 2.69 -26.54 34.58
C ALA A 863 1.60 -25.88 35.43
N SER A 864 1.99 -25.02 36.38
CA SER A 864 1.06 -24.27 37.24
C SER A 864 0.25 -23.24 36.46
N HIS A 865 0.90 -22.45 35.60
CA HIS A 865 0.22 -21.44 34.78
C HIS A 865 -0.75 -22.05 33.76
N ALA A 866 -0.40 -23.21 33.18
CA ALA A 866 -1.27 -23.93 32.24
C ALA A 866 -2.56 -24.45 32.92
N ALA A 867 -2.51 -24.82 34.20
CA ALA A 867 -3.67 -25.28 34.95
C ALA A 867 -4.65 -24.15 35.26
N ASP A 868 -4.14 -22.95 35.60
CA ASP A 868 -4.97 -21.77 35.87
C ASP A 868 -5.65 -21.22 34.59
N ASP A 869 -4.94 -21.23 33.45
CA ASP A 869 -5.50 -20.82 32.16
C ASP A 869 -6.60 -21.80 31.67
N LEU A 870 -6.43 -23.12 31.91
CA LEU A 870 -7.44 -24.14 31.62
C LEU A 870 -8.70 -23.98 32.49
N ALA A 871 -8.55 -23.61 33.76
CA ALA A 871 -9.66 -23.35 34.67
C ALA A 871 -10.48 -22.11 34.26
N GLN A 872 -9.81 -21.05 33.79
CA GLN A 872 -10.48 -19.85 33.27
C GLN A 872 -11.25 -20.13 31.96
N LEU A 873 -10.68 -20.90 31.04
CA LEU A 873 -11.36 -21.33 29.81
C LEU A 873 -12.58 -22.21 30.09
N ALA A 874 -12.51 -23.15 31.04
CA ALA A 874 -13.65 -23.98 31.42
C ALA A 874 -14.82 -23.17 31.99
N SER A 875 -14.54 -22.07 32.71
CA SER A 875 -15.56 -21.16 33.24
C SER A 875 -16.36 -20.44 32.14
N LEU A 876 -15.71 -20.13 31.01
CA LEU A 876 -16.34 -19.46 29.86
C LEU A 876 -17.29 -20.40 29.09
N PHE A 877 -16.97 -21.70 28.99
CA PHE A 877 -17.86 -22.70 28.37
C PHE A 877 -19.06 -23.10 29.25
N SER A 878 -19.06 -22.72 30.52
CA SER A 878 -20.12 -23.05 31.48
C SER A 878 -21.36 -22.14 31.37
N LEU A 879 -21.22 -21.02 30.66
CA LEU A 879 -22.23 -19.94 30.57
C LEU A 879 -23.26 -20.10 29.44
N SER A 880 -23.19 -21.15 28.61
CA SER A 880 -24.06 -21.31 27.42
C SER A 880 -25.23 -22.30 27.55
N ARG A 881 -25.56 -22.77 28.76
CA ARG A 881 -26.71 -23.67 28.98
C ARG A 881 -27.91 -22.92 29.58
N THR A 882 -28.64 -22.20 28.75
CA THR A 882 -30.05 -21.85 29.01
C THR A 882 -30.90 -22.31 27.83
N PRO A 883 -31.98 -23.11 28.05
CA PRO A 883 -32.82 -23.57 26.96
C PRO A 883 -33.70 -22.41 26.47
N ILE A 884 -33.52 -22.00 25.21
CA ILE A 884 -34.40 -21.04 24.55
C ILE A 884 -35.59 -21.81 23.97
N THR A 885 -36.73 -21.74 24.64
CA THR A 885 -38.04 -21.95 24.03
C THR A 885 -38.62 -20.59 23.69
N ALA A 886 -38.64 -20.21 22.40
CA ALA A 886 -39.55 -19.19 21.90
C ALA A 886 -39.63 -19.25 20.36
N THR A 887 -40.86 -19.42 19.88
CA THR A 887 -41.32 -19.21 18.51
C THR A 887 -41.02 -17.78 18.05
N ALA A 888 -40.36 -17.60 16.91
CA ALA A 888 -40.11 -16.29 16.31
C ALA A 888 -40.74 -16.18 14.91
N ASP A 889 -41.47 -15.09 14.71
CA ASP A 889 -42.12 -14.62 13.49
C ASP A 889 -41.07 -14.17 12.44
N PRO A 890 -41.17 -14.55 11.15
CA PRO A 890 -40.10 -14.32 10.17
C PRO A 890 -39.97 -12.88 9.61
N SER A 891 -40.67 -11.88 10.14
CA SER A 891 -40.86 -10.59 9.44
C SER A 891 -39.94 -9.41 9.84
N SER A 892 -38.94 -9.56 10.72
CA SER A 892 -38.03 -8.45 11.08
C SER A 892 -36.53 -8.79 10.96
N ARG A 893 -35.90 -8.39 9.85
CA ARG A 893 -34.42 -8.28 9.74
C ARG A 893 -34.06 -6.84 9.35
N ARG A 894 -33.44 -6.10 10.28
CA ARG A 894 -32.79 -4.79 10.02
C ARG A 894 -31.50 -4.99 9.20
N PRO A 895 -31.14 -4.02 8.33
CA PRO A 895 -29.91 -4.05 7.54
C PRO A 895 -28.66 -3.75 8.39
N PRO A 896 -27.44 -4.06 7.89
CA PRO A 896 -26.19 -3.74 8.58
C PRO A 896 -25.98 -2.21 8.71
N PRO A 897 -25.31 -1.73 9.78
CA PRO A 897 -25.07 -0.30 9.98
C PRO A 897 -24.21 0.28 8.84
N LYS A 898 -24.59 1.47 8.37
CA LYS A 898 -23.83 2.21 7.36
C LYS A 898 -22.44 2.62 7.89
N PRO A 899 -21.43 2.70 7.03
CA PRO A 899 -20.16 3.33 7.39
C PRO A 899 -20.39 4.82 7.75
N PRO A 900 -19.60 5.39 8.68
CA PRO A 900 -19.76 6.77 9.10
C PRO A 900 -19.53 7.73 7.93
N THR A 901 -20.41 8.71 7.80
CA THR A 901 -20.34 9.77 6.78
C THR A 901 -19.05 10.60 6.96
N PRO A 902 -18.35 11.01 5.88
CA PRO A 902 -17.21 11.91 5.99
C PRO A 902 -17.61 13.23 6.66
N LEU A 903 -16.76 13.71 7.57
CA LEU A 903 -16.93 15.00 8.23
C LEU A 903 -17.01 16.13 7.20
N ASP A 904 -18.07 16.92 7.29
CA ASP A 904 -18.36 18.09 6.46
C ASP A 904 -17.18 19.08 6.46
N THR A 905 -16.57 19.32 5.30
CA THR A 905 -15.36 20.14 5.10
C THR A 905 -15.65 21.65 5.03
N THR A 906 -16.65 22.14 5.76
CA THR A 906 -17.14 23.53 5.65
C THR A 906 -16.36 24.55 6.49
N TYR A 907 -15.40 24.14 7.33
CA TYR A 907 -14.64 25.04 8.21
C TYR A 907 -13.28 25.48 7.62
N SER A 908 -13.28 26.12 6.45
CA SER A 908 -12.06 26.58 5.75
C SER A 908 -11.59 28.01 6.12
N THR A 909 -12.12 28.64 7.17
CA THR A 909 -11.84 30.07 7.46
C THR A 909 -11.58 30.37 8.94
N MET A 910 -10.89 29.48 9.66
CA MET A 910 -10.41 29.79 11.01
C MET A 910 -9.03 30.48 10.94
N PRO A 911 -8.85 31.67 11.54
CA PRO A 911 -7.54 32.33 11.58
C PRO A 911 -6.58 31.51 12.44
N ALA A 912 -5.48 31.03 11.86
CA ALA A 912 -4.46 30.29 12.60
C ALA A 912 -3.71 31.22 13.57
N SER A 913 -3.78 30.95 14.88
CA SER A 913 -2.90 31.58 15.87
C SER A 913 -1.45 31.29 15.53
N SER A 914 -0.61 32.32 15.59
CA SER A 914 0.84 32.19 15.44
C SER A 914 1.53 31.58 16.66
N LEU A 915 0.79 31.34 17.77
CA LEU A 915 1.35 30.96 19.06
C LEU A 915 1.55 29.44 19.22
N VAL A 916 0.56 28.63 18.81
CA VAL A 916 0.62 27.16 18.88
C VAL A 916 1.02 26.63 17.51
N LYS A 917 2.23 26.07 17.42
CA LYS A 917 2.79 25.53 16.15
C LYS A 917 2.67 24.02 16.05
N SER A 918 2.58 23.33 17.17
CA SER A 918 2.56 21.87 17.22
C SER A 918 1.73 21.36 18.40
N VAL A 919 0.94 20.32 18.14
CA VAL A 919 0.09 19.66 19.14
C VAL A 919 0.35 18.16 19.06
N ALA A 920 0.61 17.51 20.20
CA ALA A 920 0.69 16.06 20.31
C ALA A 920 -0.54 15.52 21.04
N LEU A 921 -1.19 14.51 20.46
CA LEU A 921 -2.25 13.75 21.11
C LEU A 921 -1.66 12.44 21.65
N ALA A 922 -1.61 12.28 22.96
CA ALA A 922 -1.11 11.09 23.65
C ALA A 922 -2.27 10.19 24.07
N GLY A 923 -2.19 8.89 23.77
CA GLY A 923 -3.24 7.92 24.08
C GLY A 923 -2.67 6.51 24.26
N ALA A 924 -3.46 5.62 24.88
CA ALA A 924 -3.07 4.24 25.11
C ALA A 924 -3.54 3.38 23.92
N GLY A 925 -2.59 2.74 23.24
CA GLY A 925 -2.85 1.78 22.18
C GLY A 925 -1.58 1.00 21.86
N THR A 926 -1.71 -0.28 21.57
CA THR A 926 -0.60 -1.04 20.98
C THR A 926 -0.44 -0.61 19.53
N LEU A 927 0.73 -0.06 19.19
CA LEU A 927 1.26 -0.16 17.84
C LEU A 927 1.63 -1.63 17.65
N GLY A 928 0.63 -2.43 17.27
CA GLY A 928 0.90 -3.74 16.70
C GLY A 928 1.81 -3.56 15.49
N SER A 929 2.55 -4.59 15.12
CA SER A 929 3.30 -4.66 13.87
C SER A 929 2.43 -4.48 12.60
N ASP A 930 1.13 -4.24 12.76
CA ASP A 930 0.18 -3.85 11.72
C ASP A 930 0.22 -2.33 11.47
N SER A 931 0.83 -1.93 10.37
CA SER A 931 0.80 -0.58 9.80
C SER A 931 -0.61 -0.08 9.41
N ASN A 932 -1.64 -0.91 9.54
CA ASN A 932 -3.02 -0.60 9.12
C ASN A 932 -3.82 0.33 10.05
N ARG A 933 -3.27 0.78 11.19
CA ARG A 933 -3.94 1.79 12.03
C ARG A 933 -3.66 3.24 11.61
N HIS A 934 -2.77 3.48 10.63
CA HIS A 934 -2.48 4.83 10.13
C HIS A 934 -3.61 5.44 9.28
N SER A 935 -4.49 4.62 8.68
CA SER A 935 -5.67 5.10 7.93
C SER A 935 -6.71 5.83 8.79
N SER A 936 -6.64 5.67 10.12
CA SER A 936 -7.50 6.36 11.09
C SER A 936 -7.07 7.80 11.40
N PHE A 937 -5.88 8.23 10.97
CA PHE A 937 -5.33 9.56 11.29
C PHE A 937 -5.28 10.46 10.04
N PRO A 938 -5.62 11.76 10.16
CA PRO A 938 -5.59 12.68 9.02
C PRO A 938 -4.20 12.79 8.38
N SER A 939 -4.17 12.99 7.05
CA SER A 939 -2.92 13.24 6.32
C SER A 939 -2.17 14.44 6.90
N GLY A 940 -0.95 14.22 7.39
CA GLY A 940 -0.12 15.26 8.03
C GLY A 940 0.09 15.08 9.53
N ALA A 941 -0.64 14.17 10.19
CA ALA A 941 -0.36 13.79 11.57
C ALA A 941 0.90 12.91 11.66
N ILE A 942 1.83 13.26 12.56
CA ILE A 942 3.02 12.45 12.85
C ILE A 942 2.69 11.50 14.00
N VAL A 943 2.72 10.19 13.74
CA VAL A 943 2.49 9.17 14.77
C VAL A 943 3.85 8.69 15.30
N LYS A 944 4.04 8.79 16.62
CA LYS A 944 5.26 8.31 17.31
C LYS A 944 4.90 7.16 18.25
N ALA A 945 5.57 6.02 18.10
CA ALA A 945 5.55 4.94 19.08
C ALA A 945 6.39 5.36 20.29
N VAL A 946 5.83 5.25 21.50
CA VAL A 946 6.56 5.61 22.73
C VAL A 946 6.38 4.52 23.78
N ASP A 947 7.44 4.31 24.56
CA ASP A 947 7.38 3.52 25.77
C ASP A 947 7.09 4.44 26.95
N TYR A 948 5.90 4.33 27.55
CA TYR A 948 5.48 5.14 28.69
C TYR A 948 6.26 4.83 29.99
N ALA A 949 6.98 3.70 30.04
CA ALA A 949 7.89 3.39 31.13
C ALA A 949 9.29 4.03 30.94
N SER A 950 9.59 4.58 29.76
CA SER A 950 10.89 5.14 29.40
C SER A 950 10.85 6.68 29.31
N PRO A 951 11.40 7.42 30.29
CA PRO A 951 11.40 8.88 30.27
C PRO A 951 12.05 9.48 29.02
N SER A 952 13.18 8.93 28.56
CA SER A 952 13.85 9.43 27.35
C SER A 952 13.01 9.22 26.09
N SER A 953 12.30 8.07 25.98
CA SER A 953 11.40 7.83 24.86
C SER A 953 10.29 8.87 24.77
N LEU A 954 9.76 9.32 25.91
CA LEU A 954 8.71 10.33 25.97
C LEU A 954 9.25 11.73 25.70
N VAL A 955 10.43 12.09 26.21
CA VAL A 955 11.05 13.41 25.98
C VAL A 955 11.39 13.59 24.50
N ASP A 956 12.02 12.59 23.87
CA ASP A 956 12.35 12.61 22.44
C ASP A 956 11.10 12.73 21.56
N ALA A 957 10.00 12.08 21.98
CA ALA A 957 8.75 12.15 21.27
C ALA A 957 8.08 13.54 21.36
N LEU A 958 8.31 14.24 22.47
CA LEU A 958 7.75 15.56 22.75
C LEU A 958 8.67 16.72 22.35
N GLU A 959 9.83 16.44 21.76
CA GLU A 959 10.71 17.49 21.24
C GLU A 959 9.98 18.35 20.19
N ALA A 960 10.08 19.67 20.34
CA ALA A 960 9.40 20.69 19.51
C ALA A 960 7.86 20.63 19.53
N VAL A 961 7.25 20.02 20.55
CA VAL A 961 5.79 20.04 20.79
C VAL A 961 5.42 21.21 21.70
N ASP A 962 4.54 22.11 21.22
CA ASP A 962 4.05 23.23 22.03
C ASP A 962 2.94 22.81 23.01
N VAL A 963 2.04 21.92 22.58
CA VAL A 963 0.86 21.50 23.37
C VAL A 963 0.74 19.99 23.40
N VAL A 964 0.51 19.41 24.58
CA VAL A 964 0.20 17.99 24.73
C VAL A 964 -1.24 17.82 25.19
N ILE A 965 -2.01 16.98 24.50
CA ILE A 965 -3.36 16.55 24.87
C ILE A 965 -3.30 15.08 25.26
N ALA A 966 -3.62 14.75 26.50
CA ALA A 966 -3.57 13.38 27.01
C ALA A 966 -4.96 12.74 27.06
N THR A 967 -5.07 11.50 26.59
CA THR A 967 -6.28 10.66 26.61
C THR A 967 -6.03 9.32 27.30
N LEU A 968 -4.96 9.24 28.10
CA LEU A 968 -4.53 8.05 28.82
C LEU A 968 -5.48 7.74 30.00
N ALA A 969 -5.79 6.45 30.18
CA ALA A 969 -6.54 5.96 31.33
C ALA A 969 -5.64 5.44 32.46
N ASP A 970 -4.34 5.20 32.18
CA ASP A 970 -3.35 4.71 33.14
C ASP A 970 -2.71 5.89 33.91
N PRO A 971 -2.87 5.97 35.24
CA PRO A 971 -2.30 7.04 36.07
C PRO A 971 -0.78 7.13 36.01
N ASP A 972 -0.06 6.00 35.97
CA ASP A 972 1.40 6.00 36.01
C ASP A 972 1.98 6.52 34.69
N ALA A 973 1.40 6.07 33.57
CA ALA A 973 1.73 6.59 32.24
C ALA A 973 1.45 8.09 32.12
N GLN A 974 0.35 8.56 32.74
CA GLN A 974 0.01 9.98 32.75
C GLN A 974 0.99 10.82 33.57
N ILE A 975 1.43 10.32 34.73
CA ILE A 975 2.49 10.94 35.54
C ILE A 975 3.81 11.02 34.77
N ALA A 976 4.20 9.94 34.10
CA ALA A 976 5.42 9.88 33.29
C ALA A 976 5.37 10.91 32.13
N LEU A 977 4.23 10.98 31.44
CA LEU A 977 4.02 11.92 30.34
C LEU A 977 4.10 13.38 30.80
N VAL A 978 3.52 13.73 31.96
CA VAL A 978 3.58 15.09 32.51
C VAL A 978 5.02 15.51 32.83
N LYS A 979 5.82 14.61 33.41
CA LYS A 979 7.23 14.87 33.70
C LYS A 979 8.04 15.06 32.41
N ALA A 980 7.84 14.19 31.44
CA ALA A 980 8.51 14.29 30.14
C ALA A 980 8.12 15.56 29.37
N ALA A 981 6.84 15.96 29.41
CA ALA A 981 6.37 17.20 28.79
C ALA A 981 7.07 18.44 29.38
N LYS A 982 7.26 18.47 30.71
CA LYS A 982 7.99 19.56 31.35
C LYS A 982 9.45 19.60 30.91
N GLU A 983 10.09 18.44 30.81
CA GLU A 983 11.50 18.31 30.39
C GLU A 983 11.70 18.69 28.92
N ALA A 984 10.81 18.26 28.03
CA ALA A 984 10.84 18.56 26.60
C ALA A 984 10.49 20.03 26.26
N GLY A 985 10.08 20.84 27.24
CA GLY A 985 9.75 22.25 27.04
C GLY A 985 8.35 22.51 26.48
N VAL A 986 7.40 21.59 26.71
CA VAL A 986 5.98 21.79 26.36
C VAL A 986 5.43 23.03 27.05
N LYS A 987 4.64 23.83 26.33
CA LYS A 987 4.13 25.13 26.79
C LYS A 987 2.74 25.06 27.41
N LEU A 988 1.95 24.05 27.04
CA LEU A 988 0.61 23.82 27.58
C LEU A 988 0.29 22.33 27.63
N PHE A 989 -0.28 21.88 28.75
CA PHE A 989 -0.73 20.50 28.92
C PHE A 989 -2.24 20.43 29.12
N VAL A 990 -2.92 19.62 28.33
CA VAL A 990 -4.35 19.32 28.44
C VAL A 990 -4.47 17.89 28.97
N PRO A 991 -4.68 17.69 30.28
CA PRO A 991 -4.83 16.35 30.83
C PRO A 991 -6.12 15.68 30.32
N GLY A 992 -6.17 14.35 30.43
CA GLY A 992 -7.37 13.54 30.15
C GLY A 992 -8.45 13.79 31.19
N GLU A 993 -9.01 14.99 31.17
CA GLU A 993 -10.06 15.44 32.04
C GLU A 993 -11.33 15.54 31.21
N PHE A 994 -12.17 14.52 31.34
CA PHE A 994 -13.54 14.56 30.85
C PHE A 994 -14.48 14.41 32.04
N GLY A 995 -15.48 15.27 32.13
CA GLY A 995 -16.49 15.27 33.19
C GLY A 995 -16.33 16.35 34.27
N ASN A 996 -17.02 16.11 35.39
CA ASN A 996 -17.39 17.12 36.37
C ASN A 996 -16.20 17.83 37.05
N PRO A 997 -16.37 19.10 37.50
CA PRO A 997 -15.35 19.82 38.24
C PRO A 997 -14.88 19.07 39.50
N THR A 998 -13.57 18.89 39.66
CA THR A 998 -12.95 18.31 40.88
C THR A 998 -12.95 19.28 42.07
N THR A 999 -13.37 20.53 41.85
CA THR A 999 -13.29 21.65 42.80
C THR A 999 -14.28 21.55 43.96
N ASN A 1000 -15.38 20.81 43.80
CA ASN A 1000 -16.46 20.71 44.81
C ASN A 1000 -16.66 19.30 45.40
N ILE A 1001 -15.82 18.32 45.04
CA ILE A 1001 -15.90 16.96 45.58
C ILE A 1001 -15.20 16.91 46.95
N LYS A 1002 -15.94 16.58 48.01
CA LYS A 1002 -15.37 16.44 49.35
C LYS A 1002 -14.34 15.32 49.36
N GLN A 1003 -13.24 15.51 50.08
CA GLN A 1003 -12.12 14.55 50.15
C GLN A 1003 -12.55 13.15 50.65
N SER A 1004 -13.67 13.07 51.38
CA SER A 1004 -14.32 11.84 51.84
C SER A 1004 -15.19 11.11 50.80
N GLU A 1005 -15.34 11.66 49.58
CA GLU A 1005 -16.27 11.20 48.53
C GLU A 1005 -15.55 10.90 47.20
N VAL A 1006 -14.21 10.84 47.21
CA VAL A 1006 -13.41 10.69 45.99
C VAL A 1006 -13.24 9.21 45.66
N HIS A 1007 -14.00 8.71 44.68
CA HIS A 1007 -13.71 7.42 44.04
C HIS A 1007 -12.26 7.43 43.52
N PRO A 1008 -11.47 6.34 43.61
CA PRO A 1008 -10.02 6.37 43.31
C PRO A 1008 -9.63 6.98 41.95
N ILE A 1009 -10.47 6.83 40.93
CA ILE A 1009 -10.28 7.47 39.61
C ILE A 1009 -10.24 9.01 39.71
N MET A 1010 -11.07 9.62 40.56
CA MET A 1010 -11.07 11.08 40.78
C MET A 1010 -9.86 11.54 41.59
N TYR A 1011 -9.26 10.65 42.39
CA TYR A 1011 -8.01 10.93 43.09
C TYR A 1011 -6.84 11.02 42.11
N GLY A 1012 -6.75 10.11 41.13
CA GLY A 1012 -5.74 10.16 40.06
C GLY A 1012 -5.78 11.48 39.28
N LYS A 1013 -6.98 11.94 38.89
CA LYS A 1013 -7.18 13.25 38.23
C LYS A 1013 -6.64 14.41 39.06
N LYS A 1014 -6.99 14.45 40.35
CA LYS A 1014 -6.48 15.47 41.28
C LYS A 1014 -4.95 15.42 41.40
N GLN A 1015 -4.36 14.23 41.48
CA GLN A 1015 -2.89 14.08 41.54
C GLN A 1015 -2.21 14.65 40.30
N ILE A 1016 -2.77 14.47 39.10
CA ILE A 1016 -2.23 15.06 37.87
C ILE A 1016 -2.32 16.59 37.90
N GLN A 1017 -3.45 17.15 38.34
CA GLN A 1017 -3.61 18.61 38.48
C GLN A 1017 -2.61 19.21 39.47
N ASP A 1018 -2.39 18.54 40.62
CA ASP A 1018 -1.41 18.97 41.63
C ASP A 1018 0.02 18.84 41.11
N LEU A 1019 0.33 17.78 40.35
CA LEU A 1019 1.63 17.58 39.71
C LEU A 1019 1.93 18.68 38.69
N LEU A 1020 0.98 19.01 37.81
CA LEU A 1020 1.12 20.09 36.81
C LEU A 1020 1.45 21.43 37.48
N LYS A 1021 0.74 21.76 38.57
CA LYS A 1021 1.01 22.96 39.38
C LYS A 1021 2.41 22.91 40.02
N SER A 1022 2.79 21.78 40.60
CA SER A 1022 4.09 21.64 41.28
C SER A 1022 5.29 21.80 40.33
N LEU A 1023 5.13 21.37 39.07
CA LEU A 1023 6.15 21.51 38.02
C LEU A 1023 6.11 22.87 37.31
N GLY A 1024 5.14 23.71 37.65
CA GLY A 1024 4.88 24.97 36.96
C GLY A 1024 4.68 24.76 35.45
N LEU A 1025 3.92 23.73 35.06
CA LEU A 1025 3.54 23.47 33.67
C LEU A 1025 2.11 24.01 33.46
N PRO A 1026 1.91 25.03 32.61
CA PRO A 1026 0.58 25.56 32.34
C PRO A 1026 -0.38 24.46 31.88
N ALA A 1027 -1.61 24.51 32.38
CA ALA A 1027 -2.62 23.50 32.08
C ALA A 1027 -3.96 24.13 31.64
N LEU A 1028 -4.67 23.39 30.79
CA LEU A 1028 -6.02 23.71 30.33
C LEU A 1028 -6.93 22.53 30.67
N LEU A 1029 -7.92 22.75 31.51
CA LEU A 1029 -8.90 21.74 31.93
C LEU A 1029 -10.17 21.90 31.12
N VAL A 1030 -10.79 20.78 30.71
CA VAL A 1030 -12.04 20.79 29.96
C VAL A 1030 -13.13 20.12 30.79
N PHE A 1031 -14.25 20.83 31.01
CA PHE A 1031 -15.42 20.31 31.70
C PHE A 1031 -16.58 20.18 30.72
N ASN A 1032 -17.14 18.97 30.65
CA ASN A 1032 -18.16 18.56 29.69
C ASN A 1032 -19.15 17.58 30.33
N GLY A 1033 -20.28 17.34 29.68
CA GLY A 1033 -21.26 16.33 30.08
C GLY A 1033 -21.01 14.94 29.47
N PRO A 1034 -21.85 13.93 29.76
CA PRO A 1034 -21.73 12.59 29.20
C PRO A 1034 -21.69 12.62 27.66
N PHE A 1035 -20.96 11.65 27.08
CA PHE A 1035 -20.78 11.47 25.65
C PHE A 1035 -21.84 10.51 25.08
N PRO A 1036 -22.92 10.95 24.41
CA PRO A 1036 -23.95 10.06 23.87
C PRO A 1036 -23.40 8.92 23.00
N ASP A 1037 -22.33 9.21 22.23
CA ASP A 1037 -21.62 8.25 21.36
C ASP A 1037 -20.88 7.15 22.13
N THR A 1038 -20.77 7.28 23.46
CA THR A 1038 -20.24 6.26 24.37
C THR A 1038 -21.27 5.83 25.41
N THR A 1039 -22.16 6.70 25.87
CA THR A 1039 -23.14 6.44 26.92
C THR A 1039 -24.31 5.57 26.45
N PHE A 1040 -24.69 5.63 25.18
CA PHE A 1040 -25.74 4.76 24.61
C PHE A 1040 -25.21 3.37 24.27
N ASN A 1041 -24.84 2.63 25.31
CA ASN A 1041 -24.44 1.23 25.19
C ASN A 1041 -24.94 0.40 26.37
N ALA A 1042 -24.98 -0.93 26.19
CA ALA A 1042 -25.45 -1.87 27.21
C ALA A 1042 -24.60 -1.83 28.51
N PHE A 1043 -23.31 -1.50 28.40
CA PHE A 1043 -22.38 -1.45 29.52
C PHE A 1043 -22.66 -0.28 30.49
N LEU A 1044 -23.16 0.84 29.99
CA LEU A 1044 -23.59 2.01 30.78
C LEU A 1044 -25.10 2.04 31.04
N GLY A 1045 -25.79 0.94 30.75
CA GLY A 1045 -27.21 0.76 31.05
C GLY A 1045 -28.14 1.35 30.00
N PHE A 1046 -27.72 1.70 28.80
CA PHE A 1046 -28.62 2.15 27.73
C PHE A 1046 -28.44 1.26 26.50
N ASP A 1047 -29.03 0.06 26.55
CA ASP A 1047 -28.91 -0.94 25.49
C ASP A 1047 -29.90 -0.65 24.35
N THR A 1048 -29.41 0.06 23.34
CA THR A 1048 -30.18 0.39 22.13
C THR A 1048 -30.49 -0.83 21.25
N ALA A 1049 -29.76 -1.95 21.40
CA ALA A 1049 -30.01 -3.17 20.63
C ALA A 1049 -31.21 -3.95 21.18
N THR A 1050 -31.38 -3.99 22.51
CA THR A 1050 -32.48 -4.74 23.16
C THR A 1050 -33.62 -3.85 23.65
N GLY A 1051 -33.44 -2.52 23.67
CA GLY A 1051 -34.41 -1.57 24.19
C GLY A 1051 -34.45 -1.54 25.73
N ARG A 1052 -33.48 -2.16 26.40
CA ARG A 1052 -33.38 -2.19 27.87
C ARG A 1052 -32.54 -1.01 28.36
N ILE A 1053 -33.14 -0.17 29.18
CA ILE A 1053 -32.52 1.04 29.71
C ILE A 1053 -32.58 0.99 31.23
N ARG A 1054 -31.44 1.15 31.88
CA ARG A 1054 -31.25 1.19 33.33
C ARG A 1054 -30.78 2.58 33.72
N LEU A 1055 -31.58 3.27 34.53
CA LEU A 1055 -31.32 4.62 35.01
C LEU A 1055 -31.10 4.59 36.52
N VAL A 1056 -30.10 5.33 37.01
CA VAL A 1056 -29.92 5.55 38.45
C VAL A 1056 -30.77 6.74 38.87
N GLY A 1057 -31.50 6.60 39.97
CA GLY A 1057 -32.41 7.62 40.48
C GLY A 1057 -33.70 7.72 39.66
N LYS A 1058 -34.25 8.93 39.56
CA LYS A 1058 -35.51 9.18 38.84
C LYS A 1058 -35.30 9.53 37.38
N GLY A 1059 -34.08 9.92 36.99
CA GLY A 1059 -33.76 10.30 35.62
C GLY A 1059 -34.35 11.65 35.20
N ASP A 1060 -34.78 12.46 36.17
CA ASP A 1060 -35.40 13.78 35.98
C ASP A 1060 -34.39 14.94 36.08
N THR A 1061 -33.14 14.64 36.40
CA THR A 1061 -32.08 15.65 36.49
C THR A 1061 -31.68 16.12 35.09
N PRO A 1062 -31.68 17.45 34.82
CA PRO A 1062 -31.19 17.97 33.56
C PRO A 1062 -29.70 17.71 33.40
N ILE A 1063 -29.33 17.12 32.27
CA ILE A 1063 -27.95 16.76 31.92
C ILE A 1063 -27.62 17.45 30.61
N SER A 1064 -26.42 18.04 30.52
CA SER A 1064 -25.90 18.54 29.25
C SER A 1064 -25.23 17.40 28.48
N TRP A 1065 -25.65 17.15 27.24
CA TRP A 1065 -25.13 16.07 26.41
C TRP A 1065 -24.18 16.62 25.35
N THR A 1066 -22.89 16.29 25.45
CA THR A 1066 -21.83 16.73 24.53
C THR A 1066 -21.22 15.51 23.86
N THR A 1067 -20.72 15.53 22.63
CA THR A 1067 -19.97 14.40 22.06
C THR A 1067 -18.46 14.58 22.21
N ARG A 1068 -17.68 13.49 22.05
CA ARG A 1068 -16.21 13.60 21.96
C ARG A 1068 -15.75 14.53 20.83
N LEU A 1069 -16.48 14.52 19.72
CA LEU A 1069 -16.20 15.37 18.56
C LEU A 1069 -16.44 16.84 18.88
N ASP A 1070 -17.50 17.17 19.63
CA ASP A 1070 -17.77 18.55 20.05
C ASP A 1070 -16.62 19.07 20.91
N VAL A 1071 -16.19 18.28 21.91
CA VAL A 1071 -15.04 18.63 22.76
C VAL A 1071 -13.77 18.86 21.93
N ALA A 1072 -13.49 17.99 20.96
CA ALA A 1072 -12.35 18.13 20.08
C ALA A 1072 -12.41 19.42 19.23
N ARG A 1073 -13.59 19.77 18.70
CA ARG A 1073 -13.79 21.02 17.93
C ARG A 1073 -13.58 22.25 18.78
N PHE A 1074 -14.15 22.29 19.99
CA PHE A 1074 -13.95 23.41 20.91
C PHE A 1074 -12.49 23.59 21.31
N LEU A 1075 -11.81 22.47 21.61
CA LEU A 1075 -10.40 22.51 21.97
C LEU A 1075 -9.54 22.99 20.79
N ALA A 1076 -9.79 22.47 19.58
CA ALA A 1076 -9.09 22.92 18.37
C ALA A 1076 -9.29 24.42 18.12
N TYR A 1077 -10.55 24.89 18.20
CA TYR A 1077 -10.86 26.32 18.08
C TYR A 1077 -10.09 27.15 19.11
N HIS A 1078 -10.16 26.76 20.39
CA HIS A 1078 -9.51 27.50 21.47
C HIS A 1078 -8.00 27.59 21.26
N LEU A 1079 -7.34 26.48 20.90
CA LEU A 1079 -5.90 26.46 20.64
C LEU A 1079 -5.53 27.31 19.41
N THR A 1080 -6.34 27.30 18.35
CA THR A 1080 -6.10 28.12 17.15
C THR A 1080 -6.40 29.60 17.34
N THR A 1081 -7.11 30.00 18.38
CA THR A 1081 -7.41 31.42 18.67
C THR A 1081 -6.70 31.94 19.92
N LEU A 1082 -5.86 31.10 20.54
CA LEU A 1082 -5.11 31.43 21.74
C LEU A 1082 -4.10 32.55 21.46
N THR A 1083 -4.18 33.64 22.22
CA THR A 1083 -3.28 34.80 22.12
C THR A 1083 -2.12 34.76 23.12
N SER A 1084 -2.27 34.03 24.22
CA SER A 1084 -1.23 33.78 25.23
C SER A 1084 -1.49 32.45 25.97
N PHE A 1085 -0.44 31.75 26.38
CA PHE A 1085 -0.58 30.58 27.25
C PHE A 1085 -1.04 30.98 28.67
N PRO A 1086 -1.83 30.12 29.36
CA PRO A 1086 -2.28 30.39 30.72
C PRO A 1086 -1.12 30.39 31.72
N SER A 1087 -1.36 30.94 32.91
CA SER A 1087 -0.38 30.91 33.99
C SER A 1087 -0.14 29.48 34.48
N ALA A 1088 1.10 29.18 34.88
CA ALA A 1088 1.42 27.94 35.55
C ALA A 1088 0.82 27.84 36.97
N SER A 1089 0.46 28.97 37.59
CA SER A 1089 -0.11 29.01 38.94
C SER A 1089 -1.60 28.69 38.99
N GLU A 1090 -2.33 28.97 37.91
CA GLU A 1090 -3.78 28.79 37.81
C GLU A 1090 -4.14 28.20 36.44
N PRO A 1091 -4.68 26.97 36.39
CA PRO A 1091 -5.06 26.36 35.12
C PRO A 1091 -6.23 27.11 34.49
N ALA A 1092 -6.21 27.25 33.17
CA ALA A 1092 -7.38 27.71 32.43
C ALA A 1092 -8.44 26.60 32.42
N ILE A 1093 -9.72 26.97 32.43
CA ILE A 1093 -10.84 26.03 32.45
C ILE A 1093 -11.77 26.37 31.30
N LEU A 1094 -12.09 25.38 30.46
CA LEU A 1094 -13.12 25.47 29.42
C LEU A 1094 -14.37 24.73 29.87
N ARG A 1095 -15.52 25.40 29.86
CA ARG A 1095 -16.84 24.85 30.19
C ARG A 1095 -17.68 24.72 28.92
N ILE A 1096 -18.07 23.50 28.59
CA ILE A 1096 -18.79 23.18 27.35
C ILE A 1096 -20.09 22.46 27.70
N GLU A 1097 -21.21 23.00 27.21
CA GLU A 1097 -22.52 22.35 27.29
C GLU A 1097 -23.12 22.11 25.89
N GLY A 1098 -23.72 20.94 25.68
CA GLY A 1098 -24.58 20.63 24.53
C GLY A 1098 -26.06 20.64 24.89
N ASP A 1099 -26.86 19.87 24.16
CA ASP A 1099 -28.31 19.84 24.35
C ASP A 1099 -28.66 19.36 25.77
N ARG A 1100 -29.44 20.16 26.50
CA ARG A 1100 -29.78 19.89 27.91
C ARG A 1100 -31.08 19.10 27.96
N LYS A 1101 -30.98 17.82 28.35
CA LYS A 1101 -32.10 16.87 28.47
C LYS A 1101 -31.96 16.01 29.71
N THR A 1102 -33.08 15.66 30.33
CA THR A 1102 -33.11 14.63 31.37
C THR A 1102 -32.99 13.24 30.73
N TYR A 1103 -32.56 12.22 31.49
CA TYR A 1103 -32.56 10.84 30.99
C TYR A 1103 -33.94 10.41 30.49
N ASN A 1104 -35.01 10.76 31.21
CA ASN A 1104 -36.39 10.47 30.80
C ASN A 1104 -36.75 11.11 29.45
N GLN A 1105 -36.34 12.37 29.22
CA GLN A 1105 -36.54 13.02 27.93
C GLN A 1105 -35.77 12.33 26.80
N VAL A 1106 -34.56 11.82 27.07
CA VAL A 1106 -33.78 11.03 26.10
C VAL A 1106 -34.46 9.70 25.79
N VAL A 1107 -34.99 9.01 26.80
CA VAL A 1107 -35.79 7.78 26.62
C VAL A 1107 -37.04 8.05 25.77
N ASP A 1108 -37.74 9.16 26.01
CA ASP A 1108 -38.93 9.52 25.24
C ASP A 1108 -38.61 9.87 23.79
N ILE A 1109 -37.47 10.51 23.54
CA ILE A 1109 -36.95 10.70 22.17
C ILE A 1109 -36.67 9.34 21.53
N TYR A 1110 -35.98 8.43 22.24
CA TYR A 1110 -35.64 7.11 21.73
C TYR A 1110 -36.89 6.27 21.38
N ARG A 1111 -37.89 6.23 22.28
CA ARG A 1111 -39.19 5.58 22.02
C ARG A 1111 -39.89 6.12 20.78
N ARG A 1112 -39.83 7.44 20.56
CA ARG A 1112 -40.46 8.08 19.40
C ARG A 1112 -39.77 7.70 18.09
N LEU A 1113 -38.45 7.54 18.12
CA LEU A 1113 -37.64 7.15 16.95
C LEU A 1113 -37.74 5.65 16.64
N HIS A 1114 -38.07 4.82 17.64
CA HIS A 1114 -38.20 3.37 17.51
C HIS A 1114 -39.56 2.86 18.01
N PRO A 1115 -40.68 3.25 17.37
CA PRO A 1115 -42.03 2.87 17.81
C PRO A 1115 -42.29 1.35 17.76
N GLU A 1116 -41.51 0.60 16.99
CA GLU A 1116 -41.59 -0.85 16.86
C GLU A 1116 -40.86 -1.63 17.95
N GLN A 1117 -40.04 -0.96 18.78
CA GLN A 1117 -39.20 -1.60 19.79
C GLN A 1117 -39.83 -1.49 21.18
N ASP A 1118 -39.90 -2.59 21.93
CA ASP A 1118 -40.37 -2.58 23.32
C ASP A 1118 -39.29 -2.00 24.23
N VAL A 1119 -39.42 -0.71 24.59
CA VAL A 1119 -38.45 0.01 25.42
C VAL A 1119 -38.78 -0.14 26.90
N GLN A 1120 -37.99 -0.94 27.60
CA GLN A 1120 -38.14 -1.22 29.03
C GLN A 1120 -37.14 -0.39 29.84
N VAL A 1121 -37.65 0.35 30.84
CA VAL A 1121 -36.83 1.20 31.71
C VAL A 1121 -36.85 0.65 33.13
N GLU A 1122 -35.66 0.35 33.65
CA GLU A 1122 -35.41 -0.02 35.04
C GLU A 1122 -34.82 1.18 35.78
N TYR A 1123 -35.43 1.57 36.91
CA TYR A 1123 -34.92 2.62 37.78
C TYR A 1123 -34.27 2.02 39.01
N VAL A 1124 -33.01 2.39 39.26
CA VAL A 1124 -32.21 1.91 40.39
C VAL A 1124 -32.21 2.96 41.49
N PRO A 1125 -32.57 2.61 42.73
CA PRO A 1125 -32.51 3.55 43.85
C PRO A 1125 -31.11 4.15 44.05
N VAL A 1126 -31.04 5.43 44.37
CA VAL A 1126 -29.77 6.15 44.60
C VAL A 1126 -28.97 5.49 45.72
N GLU A 1127 -29.62 5.01 46.77
CA GLU A 1127 -28.99 4.35 47.91
C GLU A 1127 -28.31 3.04 47.52
N GLU A 1128 -28.90 2.31 46.56
CA GLU A 1128 -28.35 1.05 46.05
C GLU A 1128 -27.11 1.33 45.19
N ALA A 1129 -27.23 2.27 44.25
CA ALA A 1129 -26.10 2.70 43.42
C ALA A 1129 -24.95 3.24 44.29
N GLU A 1130 -25.25 4.02 45.34
CA GLU A 1130 -24.25 4.55 46.28
C GLU A 1130 -23.47 3.46 47.00
N LYS A 1131 -24.15 2.37 47.36
CA LYS A 1131 -23.52 1.23 48.02
C LYS A 1131 -22.52 0.55 47.08
N ILE A 1132 -22.90 0.37 45.82
CA ILE A 1132 -22.04 -0.26 44.80
C ILE A 1132 -20.86 0.66 44.43
N ALA A 1133 -21.12 1.96 44.30
CA ALA A 1133 -20.08 2.96 44.03
C ALA A 1133 -19.04 3.12 45.16
N LYS A 1134 -19.36 2.66 46.38
CA LYS A 1134 -18.43 2.62 47.52
C LYS A 1134 -17.69 1.29 47.66
N ASP A 1135 -18.15 0.23 47.00
CA ASP A 1135 -17.54 -1.11 47.07
C ASP A 1135 -16.38 -1.27 46.07
N VAL A 1136 -15.33 -0.47 46.28
CA VAL A 1136 -14.15 -0.42 45.40
C VAL A 1136 -13.31 -1.70 45.48
N GLN A 1137 -13.42 -2.48 46.57
CA GLN A 1137 -12.67 -3.73 46.76
C GLN A 1137 -13.29 -4.94 46.05
N GLY A 1138 -14.57 -4.84 45.67
CA GLY A 1138 -15.25 -5.84 44.84
C GLY A 1138 -14.93 -5.67 43.35
N ASP A 1139 -15.97 -5.52 42.54
CA ASP A 1139 -15.82 -5.25 41.10
C ASP A 1139 -15.59 -3.74 40.87
N PHE A 1140 -14.32 -3.37 40.70
CA PHE A 1140 -13.89 -1.99 40.47
C PHE A 1140 -14.59 -1.33 39.28
N ILE A 1141 -14.82 -2.08 38.19
CA ILE A 1141 -15.46 -1.57 36.98
C ILE A 1141 -16.92 -1.24 37.29
N LYS A 1142 -17.62 -2.16 37.97
CA LYS A 1142 -19.00 -1.94 38.39
C LYS A 1142 -19.13 -0.76 39.36
N SER A 1143 -18.19 -0.63 40.31
CA SER A 1143 -18.15 0.49 41.25
C SER A 1143 -17.98 1.83 40.54
N PHE A 1144 -17.09 1.89 39.53
CA PHE A 1144 -16.85 3.08 38.73
C PHE A 1144 -18.06 3.51 37.89
N ILE A 1145 -18.76 2.56 37.24
CA ILE A 1145 -19.95 2.85 36.44
C ILE A 1145 -21.05 3.46 37.31
N GLU A 1146 -21.32 2.87 38.48
CA GLU A 1146 -22.33 3.39 39.40
C GLU A 1146 -21.96 4.78 39.93
N PHE A 1147 -20.66 5.01 40.20
CA PHE A 1147 -20.17 6.34 40.57
C PHE A 1147 -20.44 7.38 39.47
N LEU A 1148 -20.19 7.04 38.20
CA LEU A 1148 -20.46 7.95 37.07
C LEU A 1148 -21.96 8.25 36.94
N LEU A 1149 -22.81 7.22 36.93
CA LEU A 1149 -24.26 7.36 36.80
C LEU A 1149 -24.85 8.20 37.94
N LEU A 1150 -24.41 7.96 39.19
CA LEU A 1150 -24.76 8.79 40.34
C LEU A 1150 -24.34 10.24 40.19
N SER A 1151 -23.15 10.49 39.65
CA SER A 1151 -22.64 11.85 39.48
C SER A 1151 -23.51 12.65 38.51
N TRP A 1152 -23.99 12.02 37.43
CA TRP A 1152 -24.88 12.65 36.47
C TRP A 1152 -26.29 12.84 37.02
N GLU A 1153 -26.84 11.85 37.73
CA GLU A 1153 -28.14 11.98 38.40
C GLU A 1153 -28.14 13.09 39.47
N ARG A 1154 -26.98 13.36 40.09
CA ARG A 1154 -26.81 14.48 41.04
C ARG A 1154 -26.53 15.83 40.37
N GLY A 1155 -26.57 15.90 39.04
CA GLY A 1155 -26.48 17.15 38.29
C GLY A 1155 -25.08 17.71 38.19
N ALA A 1156 -24.05 16.87 38.24
CA ALA A 1156 -22.67 17.31 38.21
C ALA A 1156 -22.21 17.87 36.83
N THR A 1157 -23.12 17.96 35.86
CA THR A 1157 -22.88 18.57 34.56
C THR A 1157 -22.95 20.10 34.61
N VAL A 1158 -21.77 20.74 34.55
CA VAL A 1158 -21.39 22.10 34.09
C VAL A 1158 -22.18 23.35 34.55
N ASP A 1159 -23.33 23.24 35.19
CA ASP A 1159 -24.05 24.40 35.76
C ASP A 1159 -23.50 24.79 37.14
N ASP A 1160 -22.25 25.24 37.17
CA ASP A 1160 -21.60 25.79 38.37
C ASP A 1160 -21.77 27.32 38.48
N GLY A 1161 -22.65 27.92 37.66
CA GLY A 1161 -22.94 29.36 37.63
C GLY A 1161 -21.90 30.22 36.89
N HIS A 1162 -20.94 29.60 36.21
CA HIS A 1162 -19.95 30.30 35.38
C HIS A 1162 -20.39 30.44 33.91
N GLU A 1163 -19.85 31.43 33.20
CA GLU A 1163 -20.13 31.64 31.78
C GLU A 1163 -19.61 30.47 30.93
N LEU A 1164 -20.44 29.97 30.01
CA LEU A 1164 -20.12 28.86 29.11
C LEU A 1164 -19.17 29.31 27.99
N ASP A 1165 -18.13 28.52 27.71
CA ASP A 1165 -17.15 28.85 26.67
C ASP A 1165 -17.71 28.61 25.26
N ASN A 1166 -18.63 27.66 25.07
CA ASN A 1166 -19.24 27.45 23.76
C ASN A 1166 -20.18 28.59 23.31
N ALA A 1167 -20.65 29.44 24.22
CA ALA A 1167 -21.37 30.67 23.85
C ALA A 1167 -20.50 31.66 23.08
N ARG A 1168 -19.17 31.55 23.21
CA ARG A 1168 -18.20 32.38 22.48
C ARG A 1168 -18.08 31.96 21.02
N TRP A 1169 -18.52 30.75 20.66
CA TRP A 1169 -18.37 30.16 19.33
C TRP A 1169 -19.64 29.43 18.86
N PRO A 1170 -20.69 30.18 18.47
CA PRO A 1170 -21.99 29.61 18.08
C PRO A 1170 -21.93 28.62 16.91
N GLU A 1171 -20.91 28.75 16.04
CA GLU A 1171 -20.68 27.91 14.86
C GLU A 1171 -20.21 26.48 15.20
N CYS A 1172 -19.78 26.26 16.45
CA CYS A 1172 -19.36 24.98 16.99
C CYS A 1172 -20.43 24.32 17.89
N ASN A 1173 -21.68 24.81 17.85
CA ASN A 1173 -22.74 24.29 18.71
C ASN A 1173 -22.92 22.77 18.56
N PRO A 1174 -22.99 22.01 19.68
CA PRO A 1174 -23.21 20.56 19.65
C PRO A 1174 -24.52 20.17 18.96
N LYS A 1175 -24.54 18.98 18.35
CA LYS A 1175 -25.77 18.38 17.83
C LYS A 1175 -26.78 18.13 18.97
N SER A 1176 -28.06 18.15 18.64
CA SER A 1176 -29.11 17.77 19.58
C SER A 1176 -29.08 16.27 19.88
N VAL A 1177 -29.58 15.86 21.06
CA VAL A 1177 -29.66 14.43 21.41
C VAL A 1177 -30.55 13.66 20.41
N GLU A 1178 -31.59 14.30 19.90
CA GLU A 1178 -32.47 13.72 18.89
C GLU A 1178 -31.76 13.45 17.56
N GLU A 1179 -30.90 14.36 17.09
CA GLU A 1179 -30.09 14.15 15.89
C GLU A 1179 -29.10 12.99 16.08
N LEU A 1180 -28.48 12.89 17.26
CA LEU A 1180 -27.52 11.82 17.57
C LEU A 1180 -28.20 10.45 17.61
N LEU A 1181 -29.37 10.34 18.24
CA LEU A 1181 -30.13 9.09 18.28
C LEU A 1181 -30.65 8.69 16.89
N LYS A 1182 -30.97 9.65 16.00
CA LYS A 1182 -31.31 9.38 14.59
C LYS A 1182 -30.14 8.84 13.77
N GLU A 1183 -28.91 9.25 14.07
CA GLU A 1183 -27.72 8.77 13.38
C GLU A 1183 -27.29 7.36 13.83
N GLN A 1184 -27.68 6.95 15.05
CA GLN A 1184 -27.45 5.60 15.57
C GLN A 1184 -28.54 4.58 15.18
N ALA A 1185 -29.74 5.06 14.86
CA ALA A 1185 -30.90 4.29 14.38
C ALA A 1185 -30.72 3.78 12.95
#